data_AF-Q872P8-F1
#
_entry.id   AF-Q872P8-F1
#
_cell.length_a   1.000
_cell.length_b   1.000
_cell.length_c   1.000
_cell.angle_alpha   90.00
_cell.angle_beta   90.00
_cell.angle_gamma   90.00
#
_symmetry.space_group_name_H-M   'P 1'
#
loop_
_entity.id
_entity.type
_entity.pdbx_description
1 polymer ?
#
loop_
_entity_poly.entity_id
_entity_poly.type
_entity_poly.pdbx_seq_one_letter_code
_entity_poly.pdbx_strand_id
1 'polypeptide(L)'
;MTMATTPYDTIIFDLGDVLFDWDEPEDVASLAALPKGAMRDMMNSTTWHDLDRGILPAEEAYRIMGEELHIEASLVRQAIDAAVCSLRVNEQWAELVKKLAAKPGLKVYAMSNISKEHFEYIRTLPFPWEAFTRVFTSVAAGMRKPDLCFYQYVINETGCDPSRVIFLDDRTENIVAVRSLGIRGEIVTEKERTKEGRIYRFLRNVVLGEPIALAEAFLHSQSGKLDSVYSEEGVIFKDNFSQLLIWGLTDMEDIIYLLWPDGTRWKGSSRCSSPDDDASVASSTDSAVVLNDKARDGKKSRPLQDGLWNYFIEKPVGTTEAFPADVNTTSIAYLTIPQEHLHRVADPKLVLDAMISNVNVDGIMQVYFTNDRPRICAIVSVNMLRFFLKYGGDDLDLDTDPQLAATLNFVINCLVNNAVINGTRHYTTIESFLYFVSLFFDELRTRAERNPTKNANTRQTLQRHIYRLLVQSLGKPANPLALAMRVRACQVFGIDRDFLKWEVDELLVLQEEDGGWPAGHFCKAGRTGAVIGSRGLTTAMAWRFLKDYEREAFMFSFSFPVHILDCVGSTIASLTNRQLFASTSATGIMSRTHWDDGLHAVNGTDAPEAVLPGQQAPKEPVSTRWTATYPQYSPLVRPNSPEKQDQEQSGHFLPQLNASSPGLKRKICGLRRSTFFLIVALLAVIVVAAVGGGVGGSIAVKKAKSSPPSSTAFDCAAVASSGSSITLGDKSWKFDVKCNLKFEGNVNLAASVAYSFEECLHSCAQTNWLLRNETQVIKAQHTSVNSQGPKSYRAHEERENIISYQGFGNREACTGTTCG
;
A
#
# COMPACT_ATOMS: atom_id res chain seq x y z
N MET A 1 -20.86 -18.95 -5.61
CA MET A 1 -20.08 -18.79 -6.85
C MET A 1 -18.67 -18.51 -6.40
N THR A 2 -17.76 -19.48 -6.47
CA THR A 2 -16.34 -19.31 -6.13
C THR A 2 -15.60 -19.01 -7.41
N MET A 3 -15.39 -17.72 -7.71
CA MET A 3 -14.53 -17.28 -8.81
C MET A 3 -13.08 -17.44 -8.33
N ALA A 4 -12.44 -18.55 -8.70
CA ALA A 4 -10.99 -18.54 -8.77
C ALA A 4 -10.59 -17.32 -9.62
N THR A 5 -9.78 -16.38 -9.09
CA THR A 5 -9.47 -15.10 -9.72
C THR A 5 -9.28 -15.20 -11.22
N THR A 6 -10.35 -14.90 -11.95
CA THR A 6 -10.42 -15.09 -13.39
C THR A 6 -9.57 -14.00 -14.02
N PRO A 7 -8.68 -14.33 -14.97
CA PRO A 7 -7.88 -13.32 -15.65
C PRO A 7 -8.79 -12.33 -16.38
N TYR A 8 -8.32 -11.08 -16.45
CA TYR A 8 -8.94 -10.06 -17.29
C TYR A 8 -8.88 -10.53 -18.74
N ASP A 9 -10.03 -10.58 -19.40
CA ASP A 9 -10.15 -10.99 -20.81
C ASP A 9 -10.65 -9.87 -21.71
N THR A 10 -10.98 -8.72 -21.14
CA THR A 10 -11.52 -7.59 -21.88
C THR A 10 -10.89 -6.29 -21.40
N ILE A 11 -10.47 -5.43 -22.34
CA ILE A 11 -10.02 -4.07 -22.05
C ILE A 11 -10.78 -3.10 -22.93
N ILE A 12 -11.22 -2.01 -22.34
CA ILE A 12 -11.92 -0.92 -23.02
C ILE A 12 -11.14 0.38 -22.75
N PHE A 13 -10.70 1.03 -23.81
CA PHE A 13 -9.97 2.30 -23.76
C PHE A 13 -10.90 3.46 -24.10
N ASP A 14 -10.81 4.57 -23.37
CA ASP A 14 -11.15 5.87 -23.97
C ASP A 14 -10.15 6.25 -25.07
N LEU A 15 -10.52 7.20 -25.92
CA LEU A 15 -9.67 7.71 -27.00
C LEU A 15 -8.93 8.98 -26.58
N GLY A 16 -9.66 10.09 -26.42
CA GLY A 16 -9.09 11.41 -26.08
C GLY A 16 -8.42 11.39 -24.71
N ASP A 17 -7.27 12.05 -24.57
CA ASP A 17 -6.50 12.13 -23.31
C ASP A 17 -6.11 10.78 -22.67
N VAL A 18 -6.28 9.68 -23.42
CA VAL A 18 -5.84 8.32 -23.07
C VAL A 18 -4.90 7.76 -24.14
N LEU A 19 -5.37 7.68 -25.39
CA LEU A 19 -4.60 7.16 -26.53
C LEU A 19 -4.09 8.25 -27.47
N PHE A 20 -4.69 9.42 -27.41
CA PHE A 20 -4.32 10.58 -28.19
C PHE A 20 -3.93 11.73 -27.26
N ASP A 21 -2.81 12.36 -27.57
CA ASP A 21 -2.35 13.60 -26.97
C ASP A 21 -2.74 14.78 -27.88
N TRP A 22 -2.50 16.00 -27.40
CA TRP A 22 -2.80 17.24 -28.12
C TRP A 22 -1.50 18.05 -28.27
N ASP A 23 -1.14 18.43 -29.49
CA ASP A 23 -0.06 19.38 -29.77
C ASP A 23 -0.58 20.83 -29.66
N GLU A 24 0.32 21.82 -29.77
CA GLU A 24 -0.12 23.20 -29.95
C GLU A 24 -0.85 23.33 -31.31
N PRO A 25 -2.11 23.82 -31.33
CA PRO A 25 -2.86 23.97 -32.57
C PRO A 25 -2.15 24.92 -33.53
N GLU A 26 -2.06 24.56 -34.81
CA GLU A 26 -1.40 25.43 -35.82
C GLU A 26 -2.09 26.79 -35.95
N ASP A 27 -3.42 26.82 -35.84
CA ASP A 27 -4.22 28.03 -35.78
C ASP A 27 -4.50 28.46 -34.34
N VAL A 28 -3.46 28.94 -33.66
CA VAL A 28 -3.57 29.53 -32.32
C VAL A 28 -4.48 30.76 -32.32
N ALA A 29 -4.65 31.44 -33.47
CA ALA A 29 -5.38 32.70 -33.56
C ALA A 29 -6.89 32.51 -33.38
N SER A 30 -7.49 31.46 -33.95
CA SER A 30 -8.92 31.15 -33.74
C SER A 30 -9.23 30.76 -32.30
N LEU A 31 -8.35 30.00 -31.64
CA LEU A 31 -8.48 29.69 -30.22
C LEU A 31 -8.25 30.91 -29.32
N ALA A 32 -7.33 31.80 -29.68
CA ALA A 32 -7.09 33.05 -28.96
C ALA A 32 -8.23 34.06 -29.11
N ALA A 33 -9.02 33.95 -30.18
CA ALA A 33 -10.21 34.77 -30.41
C ALA A 33 -11.43 34.31 -29.58
N LEU A 34 -11.42 33.10 -29.03
CA LEU A 34 -12.45 32.66 -28.11
C LEU A 34 -12.38 33.39 -26.76
N PRO A 35 -13.52 33.68 -26.12
CA PRO A 35 -13.54 34.10 -24.73
C PRO A 35 -12.81 33.08 -23.85
N LYS A 36 -12.05 33.57 -22.85
CA LYS A 36 -11.31 32.70 -21.94
C LYS A 36 -12.28 31.73 -21.23
N GLY A 37 -12.06 30.43 -21.44
CA GLY A 37 -12.91 29.38 -20.87
C GLY A 37 -14.06 28.91 -21.78
N ALA A 38 -14.31 29.58 -22.91
CA ALA A 38 -15.40 29.24 -23.82
C ALA A 38 -15.34 27.78 -24.30
N MET A 39 -14.17 27.27 -24.67
CA MET A 39 -14.04 25.85 -25.09
C MET A 39 -14.45 24.89 -23.98
N ARG A 40 -14.00 25.13 -22.74
CA ARG A 40 -14.38 24.33 -21.58
C ARG A 40 -15.89 24.43 -21.32
N ASP A 41 -16.45 25.62 -21.44
CA ASP A 41 -17.87 25.85 -21.17
C ASP A 41 -18.74 25.18 -22.25
N MET A 42 -18.33 25.22 -23.53
CA MET A 42 -18.94 24.43 -24.62
C MET A 42 -18.88 22.94 -24.33
N MET A 43 -17.70 22.38 -24.03
CA MET A 43 -17.54 20.93 -23.78
C MET A 43 -18.35 20.40 -22.59
N ASN A 44 -18.83 21.28 -21.70
CA ASN A 44 -19.68 20.93 -20.57
C ASN A 44 -21.17 21.27 -20.80
N SER A 45 -21.53 21.81 -21.96
CA SER A 45 -22.91 22.20 -22.28
C SER A 45 -23.75 21.02 -22.76
N THR A 46 -25.07 21.13 -22.59
CA THR A 46 -26.03 20.16 -23.15
C THR A 46 -25.90 20.06 -24.66
N THR A 47 -25.67 21.19 -25.33
CA THR A 47 -25.51 21.28 -26.79
C THR A 47 -24.34 20.43 -27.28
N TRP A 48 -23.19 20.47 -26.59
CA TRP A 48 -22.06 19.58 -26.91
C TRP A 48 -22.37 18.11 -26.63
N HIS A 49 -23.04 17.82 -25.51
CA HIS A 49 -23.44 16.44 -25.19
C HIS A 49 -24.41 15.85 -26.24
N ASP A 50 -25.31 16.66 -26.78
CA ASP A 50 -26.26 16.23 -27.81
C ASP A 50 -25.61 16.11 -29.21
N LEU A 51 -24.57 16.92 -29.49
CA LEU A 51 -23.69 16.71 -30.64
C LEU A 51 -22.95 15.36 -30.52
N ASP A 52 -22.34 15.08 -29.36
CA ASP A 52 -21.64 13.82 -29.10
C ASP A 52 -22.58 12.60 -29.24
N ARG A 53 -23.86 12.72 -28.88
CA ARG A 53 -24.86 11.65 -29.04
C ARG A 53 -25.42 11.54 -30.46
N GLY A 54 -25.09 12.47 -31.36
CA GLY A 54 -25.69 12.54 -32.70
C GLY A 54 -27.16 12.97 -32.71
N ILE A 55 -27.65 13.57 -31.62
CA ILE A 55 -29.00 14.15 -31.53
C ILE A 55 -29.04 15.47 -32.33
N LEU A 56 -27.98 16.28 -32.21
CA LEU A 56 -27.84 17.52 -32.96
C LEU A 56 -26.78 17.38 -34.08
N PRO A 57 -27.10 17.82 -35.31
CA PRO A 57 -26.08 17.99 -36.36
C PRO A 57 -25.05 19.06 -35.98
N ALA A 58 -23.80 18.89 -36.43
CA ALA A 58 -22.67 19.78 -36.11
C ALA A 58 -22.96 21.27 -36.36
N GLU A 59 -23.49 21.61 -37.55
CA GLU A 59 -23.86 22.97 -37.95
C GLU A 59 -24.79 23.67 -36.94
N GLU A 60 -25.78 22.92 -36.48
CA GLU A 60 -26.79 23.44 -35.56
C GLU A 60 -26.23 23.57 -34.14
N ALA A 61 -25.40 22.60 -33.71
CA ALA A 61 -24.69 22.69 -32.45
C ALA A 61 -23.75 23.90 -32.41
N TYR A 62 -23.01 24.19 -33.50
CA TYR A 62 -22.13 25.36 -33.59
C TYR A 62 -22.93 26.67 -33.54
N ARG A 63 -24.11 26.72 -34.16
CA ARG A 63 -25.01 27.87 -34.10
C ARG A 63 -25.48 28.13 -32.67
N ILE A 64 -25.98 27.11 -31.98
CA ILE A 64 -26.48 27.21 -30.61
C ILE A 64 -25.35 27.60 -29.64
N MET A 65 -24.18 26.96 -29.74
CA MET A 65 -23.02 27.32 -28.91
C MET A 65 -22.53 28.75 -29.19
N GLY A 66 -22.58 29.20 -30.44
CA GLY A 66 -22.28 30.59 -30.80
C GLY A 66 -23.25 31.57 -30.15
N GLU A 67 -24.55 31.26 -30.14
CA GLU A 67 -25.57 32.05 -29.46
C GLU A 67 -25.38 32.10 -27.93
N GLU A 68 -25.10 30.94 -27.32
CA GLU A 68 -24.83 30.80 -25.88
C GLU A 68 -23.59 31.59 -25.43
N LEU A 69 -22.56 31.65 -26.28
CA LEU A 69 -21.30 32.33 -26.01
C LEU A 69 -21.24 33.77 -26.55
N HIS A 70 -22.27 34.21 -27.28
CA HIS A 70 -22.31 35.49 -27.98
C HIS A 70 -21.14 35.69 -28.96
N ILE A 71 -20.83 34.66 -29.75
CA ILE A 71 -19.82 34.68 -30.81
C ILE A 71 -20.38 34.07 -32.10
N GLU A 72 -19.74 34.37 -33.23
CA GLU A 72 -20.13 33.80 -34.52
C GLU A 72 -19.92 32.27 -34.55
N ALA A 73 -20.90 31.54 -35.10
CA ALA A 73 -20.84 30.08 -35.23
C ALA A 73 -19.62 29.60 -36.05
N SER A 74 -19.15 30.43 -36.99
CA SER A 74 -17.94 30.16 -37.76
C SER A 74 -16.68 30.13 -36.90
N LEU A 75 -16.61 30.97 -35.86
CA LEU A 75 -15.50 30.97 -34.91
C LEU A 75 -15.54 29.74 -34.00
N VAL A 76 -16.74 29.30 -33.58
CA VAL A 76 -16.93 28.04 -32.85
C VAL A 76 -16.39 26.87 -33.65
N ARG A 77 -16.79 26.76 -34.92
CA ARG A 77 -16.26 25.71 -35.82
C ARG A 77 -14.74 25.79 -35.93
N GLN A 78 -14.19 26.95 -36.27
CA GLN A 78 -12.74 27.10 -36.47
C GLN A 78 -11.96 26.68 -35.23
N ALA A 79 -12.43 27.06 -34.04
CA ALA A 79 -11.78 26.67 -32.79
C ALA A 79 -11.85 25.15 -32.52
N ILE A 80 -13.00 24.52 -32.80
CA ILE A 80 -13.16 23.07 -32.67
C ILE A 80 -12.29 22.34 -33.70
N ASP A 81 -12.30 22.75 -34.96
CA ASP A 81 -11.47 22.19 -36.02
C ASP A 81 -9.97 22.34 -35.69
N ALA A 82 -9.55 23.51 -35.20
CA ALA A 82 -8.16 23.74 -34.78
C ALA A 82 -7.76 22.80 -33.62
N ALA A 83 -8.64 22.61 -32.64
CA ALA A 83 -8.40 21.66 -31.55
C ALA A 83 -8.28 20.22 -32.09
N VAL A 84 -9.21 19.77 -32.93
CA VAL A 84 -9.19 18.43 -33.53
C VAL A 84 -7.93 18.20 -34.38
N CYS A 85 -7.53 19.19 -35.17
CA CYS A 85 -6.31 19.12 -36.00
C CYS A 85 -5.03 18.98 -35.18
N SER A 86 -5.04 19.36 -33.89
CA SER A 86 -3.89 19.21 -32.98
C SER A 86 -3.76 17.81 -32.36
N LEU A 87 -4.70 16.89 -32.61
CA LEU A 87 -4.63 15.53 -32.09
C LEU A 87 -3.43 14.76 -32.63
N ARG A 88 -2.71 14.10 -31.73
CA ARG A 88 -1.58 13.24 -32.06
C ARG A 88 -1.71 11.88 -31.38
N VAL A 89 -1.27 10.83 -32.07
CA VAL A 89 -1.20 9.48 -31.49
C VAL A 89 -0.13 9.42 -30.39
N ASN A 90 -0.49 8.85 -29.24
CA ASN A 90 0.52 8.41 -28.27
C ASN A 90 1.13 7.09 -28.75
N GLU A 91 2.27 7.16 -29.42
CA GLU A 91 2.92 6.00 -30.06
C GLU A 91 3.21 4.85 -29.09
N GLN A 92 3.56 5.16 -27.85
CA GLN A 92 3.90 4.15 -26.83
C GLN A 92 2.68 3.35 -26.39
N TRP A 93 1.53 4.01 -26.26
CA TRP A 93 0.25 3.36 -25.98
C TRP A 93 -0.33 2.66 -27.20
N ALA A 94 -0.17 3.21 -28.40
CA ALA A 94 -0.56 2.54 -29.64
C ALA A 94 0.17 1.19 -29.79
N GLU A 95 1.47 1.15 -29.50
CA GLU A 95 2.26 -0.10 -29.49
C GLU A 95 1.80 -1.07 -28.39
N LEU A 96 1.45 -0.57 -27.21
CA LEU A 96 0.89 -1.40 -26.14
C LEU A 96 -0.47 -2.00 -26.55
N VAL A 97 -1.36 -1.22 -27.17
CA VAL A 97 -2.66 -1.69 -27.67
C VAL A 97 -2.49 -2.80 -28.70
N LYS A 98 -1.52 -2.70 -29.63
CA LYS A 98 -1.17 -3.80 -30.55
C LYS A 98 -0.78 -5.07 -29.81
N LYS A 99 0.09 -4.96 -28.81
CA LYS A 99 0.54 -6.11 -28.00
C LYS A 99 -0.60 -6.75 -27.21
N LEU A 100 -1.50 -5.94 -26.65
CA LEU A 100 -2.69 -6.41 -25.97
C LEU A 100 -3.62 -7.16 -26.93
N ALA A 101 -3.92 -6.58 -28.09
CA ALA A 101 -4.76 -7.23 -29.10
C ALA A 101 -4.18 -8.54 -29.65
N ALA A 102 -2.85 -8.69 -29.63
CA ALA A 102 -2.17 -9.92 -30.01
C ALA A 102 -2.25 -11.03 -28.95
N LYS A 103 -2.62 -10.74 -27.69
CA LYS A 103 -2.74 -11.74 -26.63
C LYS A 103 -3.96 -12.64 -26.89
N PRO A 104 -3.77 -13.97 -27.04
CA PRO A 104 -4.89 -14.88 -27.26
C PRO A 104 -5.93 -14.81 -26.14
N GLY A 105 -7.21 -14.77 -26.51
CA GLY A 105 -8.33 -14.70 -25.56
C GLY A 105 -8.62 -13.30 -25.00
N LEU A 106 -7.76 -12.30 -25.23
CA LEU A 106 -8.02 -10.92 -24.84
C LEU A 106 -8.83 -10.19 -25.93
N LYS A 107 -9.88 -9.49 -25.54
CA LYS A 107 -10.65 -8.58 -26.41
C LYS A 107 -10.33 -7.14 -26.04
N VAL A 108 -9.98 -6.36 -27.06
CA VAL A 108 -9.65 -4.94 -26.89
C VAL A 108 -10.70 -4.11 -27.63
N TYR A 109 -11.30 -3.16 -26.92
CA TYR A 109 -12.32 -2.25 -27.43
C TYR A 109 -11.92 -0.80 -27.17
N ALA A 110 -12.56 0.12 -27.88
CA ALA A 110 -12.54 1.54 -27.52
C ALA A 110 -13.97 2.05 -27.27
N MET A 111 -14.11 3.02 -26.38
CA MET A 111 -15.38 3.62 -25.99
C MET A 111 -15.22 5.13 -25.70
N SER A 112 -15.71 5.98 -26.61
CA SER A 112 -15.47 7.43 -26.57
C SER A 112 -16.76 8.22 -26.68
N ASN A 113 -16.83 9.32 -25.91
CA ASN A 113 -17.71 10.43 -26.26
C ASN A 113 -17.04 11.20 -27.40
N ILE A 114 -17.66 11.20 -28.58
CA ILE A 114 -17.09 11.81 -29.78
C ILE A 114 -18.19 12.05 -30.81
N SER A 115 -18.16 13.24 -31.43
CA SER A 115 -19.01 13.59 -32.58
C SER A 115 -18.63 12.80 -33.84
N LYS A 116 -19.51 12.82 -34.84
CA LYS A 116 -19.28 12.11 -36.11
C LYS A 116 -18.03 12.63 -36.82
N GLU A 117 -17.94 13.94 -36.98
CA GLU A 117 -16.88 14.61 -37.73
C GLU A 117 -15.51 14.40 -37.07
N HIS A 118 -15.45 14.46 -35.73
CA HIS A 118 -14.21 14.20 -34.99
C HIS A 118 -13.79 12.74 -35.11
N PHE A 119 -14.74 11.80 -35.08
CA PHE A 119 -14.42 10.38 -35.24
C PHE A 119 -13.95 10.05 -36.66
N GLU A 120 -14.55 10.66 -37.68
CA GLU A 120 -14.08 10.53 -39.06
C GLU A 120 -12.65 11.06 -39.21
N TYR A 121 -12.32 12.19 -38.59
CA TYR A 121 -10.97 12.75 -38.59
C TYR A 121 -9.96 11.85 -37.85
N ILE A 122 -10.24 11.46 -36.60
CA ILE A 122 -9.29 10.70 -35.78
C ILE A 122 -8.95 9.35 -36.44
N ARG A 123 -9.89 8.77 -37.19
CA ARG A 123 -9.68 7.54 -37.97
C ARG A 123 -8.64 7.67 -39.08
N THR A 124 -8.33 8.89 -39.52
CA THR A 124 -7.27 9.15 -40.51
C THR A 124 -5.86 9.15 -39.92
N LEU A 125 -5.75 9.32 -38.60
CA LEU A 125 -4.45 9.29 -37.89
C LEU A 125 -3.86 7.87 -37.93
N PRO A 126 -2.51 7.74 -37.92
CA PRO A 126 -1.80 6.46 -38.04
C PRO A 126 -1.85 5.63 -36.74
N PHE A 127 -3.05 5.36 -36.24
CA PHE A 127 -3.32 4.49 -35.08
C PHE A 127 -3.67 3.07 -35.55
N PRO A 128 -3.28 2.00 -34.82
CA PRO A 128 -3.62 0.62 -35.15
C PRO A 128 -5.08 0.28 -34.84
N TRP A 129 -5.98 0.82 -35.64
CA TRP A 129 -7.42 0.65 -35.44
C TRP A 129 -7.89 -0.80 -35.52
N GLU A 130 -7.17 -1.63 -36.27
CA GLU A 130 -7.39 -3.08 -36.38
C GLU A 130 -7.14 -3.85 -35.09
N ALA A 131 -6.42 -3.27 -34.13
CA ALA A 131 -6.24 -3.84 -32.80
C ALA A 131 -7.55 -3.85 -32.00
N PHE A 132 -8.50 -2.96 -32.32
CA PHE A 132 -9.81 -2.96 -31.68
C PHE A 132 -10.74 -3.98 -32.34
N THR A 133 -11.31 -4.86 -31.51
CA THR A 133 -12.41 -5.74 -31.93
C THR A 133 -13.62 -4.92 -32.37
N ARG A 134 -13.89 -3.80 -31.67
CA ARG A 134 -14.90 -2.79 -32.03
C ARG A 134 -14.59 -1.47 -31.34
N VAL A 135 -15.01 -0.38 -31.98
CA VAL A 135 -15.00 0.97 -31.39
C VAL A 135 -16.44 1.41 -31.16
N PHE A 136 -16.79 1.75 -29.93
CA PHE A 136 -18.09 2.25 -29.52
C PHE A 136 -18.03 3.77 -29.37
N THR A 137 -18.63 4.50 -30.29
CA THR A 137 -18.71 5.96 -30.24
C THR A 137 -20.07 6.40 -29.71
N SER A 138 -20.12 7.47 -28.92
CA SER A 138 -21.39 8.01 -28.43
C SER A 138 -22.37 8.35 -29.56
N VAL A 139 -21.88 8.87 -30.69
CA VAL A 139 -22.69 9.30 -31.82
C VAL A 139 -23.42 8.13 -32.49
N ALA A 140 -22.74 7.00 -32.69
CA ALA A 140 -23.35 5.81 -33.26
C ALA A 140 -24.31 5.12 -32.28
N ALA A 141 -24.09 5.26 -30.98
CA ALA A 141 -24.90 4.64 -29.95
C ALA A 141 -26.13 5.48 -29.55
N GLY A 142 -26.12 6.80 -29.77
CA GLY A 142 -27.12 7.71 -29.21
C GLY A 142 -27.02 7.85 -27.67
N MET A 143 -25.91 7.41 -27.08
CA MET A 143 -25.67 7.33 -25.64
C MET A 143 -24.28 7.90 -25.33
N ARG A 144 -24.00 8.34 -24.10
CA ARG A 144 -22.69 8.89 -23.75
C ARG A 144 -22.24 8.47 -22.36
N LYS A 145 -20.93 8.53 -22.11
CA LYS A 145 -20.35 8.48 -20.78
C LYS A 145 -20.67 9.79 -20.02
N PRO A 146 -20.95 9.78 -18.71
CA PRO A 146 -20.98 8.64 -17.80
C PRO A 146 -22.36 7.96 -17.67
N ASP A 147 -23.29 8.14 -18.62
CA ASP A 147 -24.63 7.57 -18.51
C ASP A 147 -24.54 6.02 -18.51
N LEU A 148 -25.12 5.38 -17.48
CA LEU A 148 -25.02 3.93 -17.28
C LEU A 148 -25.52 3.10 -18.48
N CYS A 149 -26.47 3.64 -19.25
CA CYS A 149 -27.00 2.98 -20.44
C CYS A 149 -25.92 2.71 -21.49
N PHE A 150 -24.92 3.58 -21.64
CA PHE A 150 -23.88 3.37 -22.65
C PHE A 150 -22.97 2.20 -22.27
N TYR A 151 -22.57 2.10 -21.00
CA TYR A 151 -21.77 0.98 -20.51
C TYR A 151 -22.56 -0.34 -20.57
N GLN A 152 -23.83 -0.33 -20.18
CA GLN A 152 -24.68 -1.52 -20.27
C GLN A 152 -24.90 -1.98 -21.71
N TYR A 153 -25.05 -1.04 -22.65
CA TYR A 153 -25.08 -1.34 -24.08
C TYR A 153 -23.79 -2.05 -24.53
N VAL A 154 -22.62 -1.53 -24.16
CA VAL A 154 -21.33 -2.15 -24.50
C VAL A 154 -21.20 -3.55 -23.88
N ILE A 155 -21.58 -3.73 -22.61
CA ILE A 155 -21.58 -5.05 -21.95
C ILE A 155 -22.47 -6.04 -22.71
N ASN A 156 -23.69 -5.63 -23.09
CA ASN A 156 -24.64 -6.50 -23.79
C ASN A 156 -24.16 -6.87 -25.19
N GLU A 157 -23.59 -5.91 -25.93
CA GLU A 157 -23.09 -6.13 -27.30
C GLU A 157 -21.83 -7.00 -27.35
N THR A 158 -21.00 -6.92 -26.31
CA THR A 158 -19.75 -7.70 -26.23
C THR A 158 -19.94 -9.04 -25.53
N GLY A 159 -20.96 -9.17 -24.67
CA GLY A 159 -21.17 -10.32 -23.80
C GLY A 159 -20.09 -10.48 -22.74
N CYS A 160 -19.31 -9.42 -22.44
CA CYS A 160 -18.23 -9.50 -21.47
C CYS A 160 -18.75 -9.64 -20.03
N ASP A 161 -18.03 -10.35 -19.18
CA ASP A 161 -18.26 -10.37 -17.74
C ASP A 161 -17.62 -9.11 -17.11
N PRO A 162 -18.39 -8.19 -16.51
CA PRO A 162 -17.86 -6.95 -15.93
C PRO A 162 -16.69 -7.18 -14.96
N SER A 163 -16.70 -8.27 -14.20
CA SER A 163 -15.63 -8.59 -13.24
C SER A 163 -14.27 -8.88 -13.89
N ARG A 164 -14.26 -9.10 -15.21
CA ARG A 164 -13.09 -9.44 -16.05
C ARG A 164 -12.75 -8.35 -17.06
N VAL A 165 -13.39 -7.18 -16.94
CA VAL A 165 -13.14 -6.01 -17.79
C VAL A 165 -12.24 -5.01 -17.09
N ILE A 166 -11.27 -4.46 -17.82
CA ILE A 166 -10.53 -3.25 -17.46
C ILE A 166 -11.07 -2.09 -18.31
N PHE A 167 -11.35 -0.95 -17.69
CA PHE A 167 -11.76 0.28 -18.36
C PHE A 167 -10.79 1.42 -18.01
N LEU A 168 -10.27 2.10 -19.03
CA LEU A 168 -9.25 3.14 -18.90
C LEU A 168 -9.79 4.46 -19.45
N ASP A 169 -9.83 5.49 -18.60
CA ASP A 169 -10.43 6.79 -18.93
C ASP A 169 -9.80 7.88 -18.07
N ASP A 170 -9.71 9.11 -18.56
CA ASP A 170 -9.12 10.23 -17.84
C ASP A 170 -10.08 10.86 -16.81
N ARG A 171 -11.39 10.61 -16.94
CA ARG A 171 -12.43 11.26 -16.14
C ARG A 171 -12.91 10.39 -14.97
N THR A 172 -12.94 11.00 -13.78
CA THR A 172 -13.31 10.31 -12.55
C THR A 172 -14.77 9.83 -12.57
N GLU A 173 -15.69 10.62 -13.13
CA GLU A 173 -17.11 10.28 -13.25
C GLU A 173 -17.33 9.03 -14.11
N ASN A 174 -16.52 8.84 -15.16
CA ASN A 174 -16.57 7.64 -16.00
C ASN A 174 -16.07 6.42 -15.22
N ILE A 175 -14.96 6.57 -14.49
CA ILE A 175 -14.40 5.52 -13.62
C ILE A 175 -15.39 5.10 -12.51
N VAL A 176 -16.09 6.06 -11.90
CA VAL A 176 -17.13 5.77 -10.89
C VAL A 176 -18.28 4.98 -11.51
N ALA A 177 -18.75 5.38 -12.70
CA ALA A 177 -19.84 4.71 -13.39
C ALA A 177 -19.49 3.25 -13.71
N VAL A 178 -18.32 2.96 -14.30
CA VAL A 178 -17.93 1.57 -14.61
C VAL A 178 -17.67 0.74 -13.36
N ARG A 179 -17.06 1.31 -12.31
CA ARG A 179 -16.84 0.59 -11.04
C ARG A 179 -18.15 0.21 -10.36
N SER A 180 -19.20 1.03 -10.52
CA SER A 180 -20.54 0.70 -10.01
C SER A 180 -21.16 -0.55 -10.68
N LEU A 181 -20.66 -0.90 -11.87
CA LEU A 181 -21.07 -2.08 -12.63
C LEU A 181 -20.14 -3.29 -12.42
N GLY A 182 -19.17 -3.20 -11.50
CA GLY A 182 -18.21 -4.27 -11.21
C GLY A 182 -16.98 -4.31 -12.12
N ILE A 183 -16.77 -3.31 -12.97
CA ILE A 183 -15.61 -3.20 -13.87
C ILE A 183 -14.39 -2.62 -13.14
N ARG A 184 -13.18 -3.12 -13.45
CA ARG A 184 -11.92 -2.50 -13.01
C ARG A 184 -11.68 -1.21 -13.78
N GLY A 185 -12.11 -0.08 -13.22
CA GLY A 185 -11.80 1.24 -13.76
C GLY A 185 -10.45 1.78 -13.26
N GLU A 186 -9.60 2.30 -14.14
CA GLU A 186 -8.33 2.99 -13.82
C GLU A 186 -8.32 4.39 -14.44
N ILE A 187 -7.97 5.40 -13.63
CA ILE A 187 -7.90 6.79 -14.08
C ILE A 187 -6.57 7.08 -14.78
N VAL A 188 -6.63 7.41 -16.06
CA VAL A 188 -5.45 7.71 -16.87
C VAL A 188 -5.10 9.19 -16.73
N THR A 189 -3.98 9.47 -16.10
CA THR A 189 -3.41 10.83 -16.05
C THR A 189 -2.23 10.94 -16.99
N GLU A 190 -1.78 12.15 -17.30
CA GLU A 190 -0.59 12.39 -18.14
C GLU A 190 0.64 11.57 -17.70
N LYS A 191 0.88 11.43 -16.38
CA LYS A 191 2.00 10.63 -15.84
C LYS A 191 1.85 9.14 -16.11
N GLU A 192 0.62 8.65 -16.21
CA GLU A 192 0.30 7.26 -16.52
C GLU A 192 0.53 6.93 -17.99
N ARG A 193 0.55 7.94 -18.87
CA ARG A 193 0.72 7.77 -20.33
C ARG A 193 2.17 7.53 -20.77
N THR A 194 3.03 7.09 -19.85
CA THR A 194 4.45 6.77 -20.06
C THR A 194 4.72 5.29 -19.74
N LYS A 195 5.85 4.73 -20.18
CA LYS A 195 6.24 3.34 -19.84
C LYS A 195 6.46 3.14 -18.34
N GLU A 196 6.85 4.20 -17.64
CA GLU A 196 7.08 4.23 -16.20
C GLU A 196 5.75 4.36 -15.41
N GLY A 197 4.67 4.73 -16.10
CA GLY A 197 3.32 4.81 -15.58
C GLY A 197 2.89 3.53 -14.87
N ARG A 198 2.13 3.69 -13.79
CA ARG A 198 1.53 2.58 -13.03
C ARG A 198 0.59 1.77 -13.94
N ILE A 199 -0.24 2.41 -14.76
CA ILE A 199 -1.21 1.73 -15.64
C ILE A 199 -0.49 0.98 -16.77
N TYR A 200 0.57 1.56 -17.35
CA TYR A 200 1.39 0.85 -18.33
C TYR A 200 1.97 -0.43 -17.73
N ARG A 201 2.56 -0.34 -16.53
CA ARG A 201 3.09 -1.50 -15.80
C ARG A 201 1.99 -2.49 -15.39
N PHE A 202 0.80 -2.01 -15.03
CA PHE A 202 -0.36 -2.85 -14.74
C PHE A 202 -0.72 -3.70 -15.96
N LEU A 203 -0.91 -3.08 -17.13
CA LEU A 203 -1.23 -3.80 -18.36
C LEU A 203 -0.10 -4.76 -18.77
N ARG A 204 1.16 -4.33 -18.62
CA ARG A 204 2.33 -5.15 -18.93
C ARG A 204 2.45 -6.37 -18.01
N ASN A 205 2.30 -6.19 -16.69
CA ASN A 205 2.60 -7.22 -15.70
C ASN A 205 1.38 -8.10 -15.38
N VAL A 206 0.18 -7.50 -15.29
CA VAL A 206 -1.06 -8.20 -14.91
C VAL A 206 -1.76 -8.82 -16.11
N VAL A 207 -1.76 -8.14 -17.27
CA VAL A 207 -2.44 -8.65 -18.47
C VAL A 207 -1.48 -9.42 -19.37
N LEU A 208 -0.32 -8.85 -19.71
CA LEU A 208 0.61 -9.45 -20.67
C LEU A 208 1.65 -10.37 -20.03
N GLY A 209 1.93 -10.20 -18.73
CA GLY A 209 3.11 -10.74 -18.09
C GLY A 209 3.02 -12.22 -17.69
N GLU A 210 4.19 -12.80 -17.46
CA GLU A 210 4.40 -14.13 -16.88
C GLU A 210 5.19 -13.99 -15.57
N PRO A 211 4.56 -13.38 -14.53
CA PRO A 211 5.28 -12.80 -13.40
C PRO A 211 6.09 -13.83 -12.60
N ILE A 212 5.58 -15.06 -12.46
CA ILE A 212 6.25 -16.13 -11.72
C ILE A 212 7.54 -16.55 -12.43
N ALA A 213 7.47 -16.80 -13.74
CA ALA A 213 8.63 -17.22 -14.53
C ALA A 213 9.73 -16.15 -14.54
N LEU A 214 9.34 -14.88 -14.64
CA LEU A 214 10.26 -13.75 -14.56
C LEU A 214 10.91 -13.61 -13.17
N ALA A 215 10.13 -13.80 -12.11
CA ALA A 215 10.63 -13.77 -10.74
C ALA A 215 11.64 -14.91 -10.47
N GLU A 216 11.35 -16.11 -10.97
CA GLU A 216 12.24 -17.27 -10.87
C GLU A 216 13.53 -17.04 -11.65
N ALA A 217 13.44 -16.52 -12.88
CA ALA A 217 14.60 -16.14 -13.68
C ALA A 217 15.46 -15.07 -12.97
N PHE A 218 14.84 -14.06 -12.35
CA PHE A 218 15.55 -13.08 -11.54
C PHE A 218 16.31 -13.75 -10.39
N LEU A 219 15.64 -14.57 -9.58
CA LEU A 219 16.24 -15.24 -8.42
C LEU A 219 17.44 -16.11 -8.80
N HIS A 220 17.35 -16.87 -9.90
CA HIS A 220 18.48 -17.65 -10.41
C HIS A 220 19.59 -16.77 -10.99
N SER A 221 19.27 -15.72 -11.74
CA SER A 221 20.27 -14.80 -12.31
C SER A 221 21.07 -14.06 -11.22
N GLN A 222 20.46 -13.87 -10.05
CA GLN A 222 21.06 -13.21 -8.88
C GLN A 222 21.59 -14.21 -7.85
N SER A 223 21.76 -15.49 -8.20
CA SER A 223 22.35 -16.51 -7.30
C SER A 223 23.66 -16.01 -6.69
N GLY A 224 23.79 -16.11 -5.37
CA GLY A 224 24.95 -15.62 -4.61
C GLY A 224 25.02 -14.10 -4.42
N LYS A 225 24.09 -13.33 -4.99
CA LYS A 225 24.05 -11.84 -5.01
C LYS A 225 22.73 -11.27 -4.50
N LEU A 226 21.93 -12.05 -3.78
CA LEU A 226 20.65 -11.64 -3.19
C LEU A 226 20.85 -10.77 -1.93
N ASP A 227 21.73 -9.79 -2.00
CA ASP A 227 22.24 -9.02 -0.86
C ASP A 227 21.21 -8.04 -0.25
N SER A 228 21.46 -7.61 0.97
CA SER A 228 20.69 -6.56 1.66
C SER A 228 21.31 -5.18 1.43
N VAL A 229 20.47 -4.14 1.46
CA VAL A 229 20.86 -2.74 1.23
C VAL A 229 20.48 -1.89 2.44
N TYR A 230 21.43 -1.08 2.91
CA TYR A 230 21.26 -0.10 3.98
C TYR A 230 21.05 1.31 3.41
N SER A 231 19.91 1.95 3.74
CA SER A 231 19.41 3.12 3.01
C SER A 231 20.19 4.42 3.17
N GLU A 232 20.92 4.61 4.28
CA GLU A 232 21.60 5.89 4.58
C GLU A 232 22.78 6.15 3.64
N GLU A 233 23.35 5.09 3.04
CA GLU A 233 24.57 5.15 2.25
C GLU A 233 24.53 4.25 0.99
N GLY A 234 23.42 3.54 0.75
CA GLY A 234 23.33 2.53 -0.31
C GLY A 234 24.30 1.35 -0.09
N VAL A 235 24.74 1.14 1.15
CA VAL A 235 25.71 0.09 1.49
C VAL A 235 25.06 -1.28 1.30
N ILE A 236 25.68 -2.07 0.42
CA ILE A 236 25.30 -3.46 0.17
C ILE A 236 26.06 -4.34 1.15
N PHE A 237 25.38 -5.30 1.78
CA PHE A 237 26.01 -6.23 2.71
C PHE A 237 25.33 -7.60 2.72
N LYS A 238 26.09 -8.61 3.12
CA LYS A 238 25.64 -9.99 3.25
C LYS A 238 25.14 -10.30 4.66
N ASP A 239 23.97 -10.91 4.74
CA ASP A 239 23.33 -11.30 5.99
C ASP A 239 22.72 -12.71 5.89
N ASN A 240 22.65 -13.43 7.02
CA ASN A 240 22.02 -14.76 7.07
C ASN A 240 20.48 -14.63 7.11
N PHE A 241 19.95 -13.56 7.69
CA PHE A 241 18.53 -13.43 7.99
C PHE A 241 17.65 -13.44 6.72
N SER A 242 17.99 -12.60 5.74
CA SER A 242 17.30 -12.53 4.45
C SER A 242 17.47 -13.82 3.66
N GLN A 243 18.66 -14.43 3.70
CA GLN A 243 18.99 -15.65 2.96
C GLN A 243 18.23 -16.86 3.49
N LEU A 244 18.10 -17.00 4.81
CA LEU A 244 17.28 -18.05 5.41
C LEU A 244 15.79 -17.87 5.06
N LEU A 245 15.28 -16.63 5.09
CA LEU A 245 13.90 -16.39 4.64
C LEU A 245 13.71 -16.69 3.15
N ILE A 246 14.66 -16.30 2.29
CA ILE A 246 14.64 -16.63 0.86
C ILE A 246 14.63 -18.15 0.68
N TRP A 247 15.48 -18.89 1.39
CA TRP A 247 15.50 -20.35 1.32
C TRP A 247 14.16 -20.95 1.72
N GLY A 248 13.60 -20.58 2.87
CA GLY A 248 12.31 -21.08 3.33
C GLY A 248 11.13 -20.68 2.43
N LEU A 249 11.25 -19.58 1.69
CA LEU A 249 10.27 -19.15 0.70
C LEU A 249 10.45 -19.82 -0.65
N THR A 250 11.62 -20.33 -1.00
CA THR A 250 11.89 -20.79 -2.37
C THR A 250 12.12 -22.28 -2.48
N ASP A 251 12.58 -22.91 -1.40
CA ASP A 251 13.18 -24.25 -1.39
C ASP A 251 14.39 -24.38 -2.35
N MET A 252 14.98 -23.25 -2.76
CA MET A 252 16.12 -23.18 -3.68
C MET A 252 17.41 -22.93 -2.90
N GLU A 253 18.15 -24.00 -2.60
CA GLU A 253 19.41 -23.92 -1.84
C GLU A 253 20.59 -23.41 -2.71
N ASP A 254 20.47 -23.48 -4.03
CA ASP A 254 21.50 -23.10 -4.99
C ASP A 254 21.56 -21.59 -5.29
N ILE A 255 20.56 -20.81 -4.86
CA ILE A 255 20.54 -19.35 -5.08
C ILE A 255 21.06 -18.55 -3.88
N ILE A 256 21.06 -19.15 -2.69
CA ILE A 256 21.40 -18.47 -1.43
C ILE A 256 22.90 -18.54 -1.13
N TYR A 257 23.34 -17.69 -0.21
CA TYR A 257 24.61 -17.85 0.50
C TYR A 257 24.37 -17.81 2.01
N LEU A 258 25.19 -18.49 2.80
CA LEU A 258 25.09 -18.51 4.27
C LEU A 258 26.48 -18.56 4.91
N LEU A 259 26.59 -18.05 6.13
CA LEU A 259 27.68 -18.36 7.05
C LEU A 259 27.13 -19.21 8.19
N TRP A 260 27.52 -20.47 8.21
CA TRP A 260 27.12 -21.40 9.26
C TRP A 260 27.78 -21.00 10.59
N PRO A 261 27.16 -21.36 11.74
CA PRO A 261 27.73 -21.08 13.06
C PRO A 261 29.15 -21.62 13.27
N ASP A 262 29.53 -22.68 12.53
CA ASP A 262 30.86 -23.28 12.56
C ASP A 262 31.90 -22.57 11.67
N GLY A 263 31.55 -21.42 11.11
CA GLY A 263 32.40 -20.61 10.24
C GLY A 263 32.45 -21.08 8.79
N THR A 264 31.80 -22.20 8.44
CA THR A 264 31.78 -22.66 7.05
C THR A 264 30.85 -21.80 6.20
N ARG A 265 31.30 -21.45 4.99
CA ARG A 265 30.50 -20.69 4.04
C ARG A 265 29.72 -21.63 3.12
N TRP A 266 28.43 -21.35 2.96
CA TRP A 266 27.63 -21.86 1.88
C TRP A 266 27.62 -20.82 0.76
N LYS A 267 28.11 -21.20 -0.41
CA LYS A 267 28.01 -20.39 -1.62
C LYS A 267 26.95 -21.06 -2.49
N GLY A 268 26.03 -20.27 -3.05
CA GLY A 268 25.11 -20.72 -4.09
C GLY A 268 25.87 -21.34 -5.27
N SER A 269 25.14 -21.91 -6.24
CA SER A 269 25.64 -22.61 -7.42
C SER A 269 27.02 -22.10 -7.86
N SER A 270 28.01 -22.99 -7.83
CA SER A 270 29.42 -22.75 -8.18
C SER A 270 29.66 -22.26 -9.62
N ARG A 271 28.61 -22.10 -10.43
CA ARG A 271 28.66 -21.64 -11.82
C ARG A 271 29.06 -20.16 -11.99
N CYS A 272 29.03 -19.37 -10.92
CA CYS A 272 29.44 -17.96 -10.94
C CYS A 272 30.57 -17.68 -9.95
N SER A 273 31.66 -18.45 -10.02
CA SER A 273 32.91 -18.05 -9.37
C SER A 273 33.71 -17.20 -10.36
N SER A 274 33.75 -15.87 -10.18
CA SER A 274 34.80 -15.08 -10.82
C SER A 274 36.14 -15.45 -10.16
N PRO A 275 37.26 -15.56 -10.89
CA PRO A 275 38.54 -16.00 -10.32
C PRO A 275 39.10 -15.09 -9.21
N ASP A 276 38.51 -13.91 -9.00
CA ASP A 276 39.02 -12.88 -8.07
C ASP A 276 38.53 -13.04 -6.62
N ASP A 277 37.57 -13.94 -6.35
CA ASP A 277 37.03 -14.17 -4.98
C ASP A 277 37.86 -15.18 -4.15
N ASP A 278 38.94 -15.73 -4.71
CA ASP A 278 39.90 -16.62 -4.03
C ASP A 278 41.16 -15.87 -3.53
N ALA A 279 41.12 -14.53 -3.47
CA ALA A 279 42.16 -13.75 -2.82
C ALA A 279 42.00 -13.81 -1.29
N SER A 280 42.83 -14.64 -0.68
CA SER A 280 43.21 -14.65 0.73
C SER A 280 43.11 -13.26 1.42
N VAL A 281 42.12 -13.07 2.29
CA VAL A 281 42.25 -12.09 3.37
C VAL A 281 43.03 -12.79 4.48
N ALA A 282 44.34 -12.58 4.42
CA ALA A 282 45.23 -12.85 5.53
C ALA A 282 44.72 -12.14 6.79
N SER A 283 44.82 -12.86 7.90
CA SER A 283 44.55 -12.44 9.26
C SER A 283 44.97 -10.99 9.55
N SER A 284 44.01 -10.18 9.96
CA SER A 284 44.25 -9.12 10.95
C SER A 284 43.24 -9.34 12.09
N THR A 285 43.76 -9.90 13.19
CA THR A 285 43.24 -9.87 14.57
C THR A 285 42.56 -8.53 14.87
N ASP A 286 41.33 -8.45 15.39
CA ASP A 286 40.83 -9.04 16.63
C ASP A 286 39.32 -9.38 16.56
N SER A 287 38.91 -10.40 17.32
CA SER A 287 37.53 -10.89 17.57
C SER A 287 37.05 -12.12 16.79
N ALA A 288 37.96 -12.98 16.34
CA ALA A 288 37.64 -14.38 16.05
C ALA A 288 37.92 -15.22 17.30
N VAL A 289 36.90 -15.85 17.88
CA VAL A 289 37.08 -16.90 18.88
C VAL A 289 37.79 -18.06 18.19
N VAL A 290 38.97 -18.39 18.71
CA VAL A 290 39.81 -19.51 18.27
C VAL A 290 39.06 -20.82 18.51
N LEU A 291 38.79 -21.58 17.45
CA LEU A 291 38.51 -23.01 17.58
C LEU A 291 39.62 -23.82 16.92
N ASN A 292 40.22 -24.68 17.75
CA ASN A 292 41.24 -25.64 17.39
C ASN A 292 40.70 -26.65 16.37
N ASP A 293 41.41 -26.77 15.26
CA ASP A 293 41.27 -27.85 14.30
C ASP A 293 41.70 -29.19 14.95
N LYS A 294 40.73 -29.94 15.44
CA LYS A 294 40.84 -31.40 15.58
C LYS A 294 39.52 -32.03 15.21
N ALA A 295 39.45 -32.54 13.98
CA ALA A 295 38.53 -33.57 13.58
C ALA A 295 38.44 -34.63 14.70
N ARG A 296 37.26 -34.78 15.29
CA ARG A 296 36.94 -35.86 16.21
C ARG A 296 35.68 -36.54 15.72
N ASP A 297 35.88 -37.76 15.24
CA ASP A 297 34.88 -38.81 15.18
C ASP A 297 34.05 -38.87 16.47
N GLY A 298 32.74 -39.04 16.31
CA GLY A 298 31.82 -39.47 17.35
C GLY A 298 30.71 -38.48 17.66
N LYS A 299 29.46 -38.95 17.53
CA LYS A 299 28.18 -38.35 17.96
C LYS A 299 28.25 -37.56 19.29
N LYS A 300 28.74 -36.33 19.27
CA LYS A 300 28.63 -35.37 20.38
C LYS A 300 27.97 -34.12 19.82
N SER A 301 26.91 -33.66 20.49
CA SER A 301 26.22 -32.42 20.16
C SER A 301 27.20 -31.24 20.23
N ARG A 302 27.06 -30.28 19.31
CA ARG A 302 27.91 -29.08 19.29
C ARG A 302 27.65 -28.22 20.54
N PRO A 303 28.68 -27.57 21.11
CA PRO A 303 28.49 -26.57 22.16
C PRO A 303 27.52 -25.47 21.70
N LEU A 304 26.71 -24.96 22.62
CA LEU A 304 25.67 -23.97 22.31
C LEU A 304 26.22 -22.78 21.52
N GLN A 305 27.30 -22.15 22.00
CA GLN A 305 27.86 -20.93 21.39
C GLN A 305 28.34 -21.12 19.94
N ASP A 306 28.77 -22.34 19.59
CA ASP A 306 29.28 -22.69 18.26
C ASP A 306 28.17 -23.10 17.29
N GLY A 307 26.91 -23.02 17.72
CA GLY A 307 25.73 -23.45 16.97
C GLY A 307 24.61 -22.41 16.86
N LEU A 308 24.83 -21.18 17.36
CA LEU A 308 23.89 -20.06 17.29
C LEU A 308 24.13 -19.21 16.03
N TRP A 309 23.06 -18.64 15.48
CA TRP A 309 23.13 -17.88 14.23
C TRP A 309 23.24 -16.38 14.47
N ASN A 310 24.10 -15.75 13.68
CA ASN A 310 24.24 -14.31 13.61
C ASN A 310 23.47 -13.74 12.42
N TYR A 311 22.85 -12.57 12.61
CA TYR A 311 22.25 -11.80 11.52
C TYR A 311 23.27 -11.49 10.40
N PHE A 312 24.45 -10.99 10.75
CA PHE A 312 25.47 -10.58 9.77
C PHE A 312 26.41 -11.74 9.41
N ILE A 313 26.76 -11.84 8.13
CA ILE A 313 27.82 -12.74 7.64
C ILE A 313 29.19 -12.03 7.68
N GLU A 314 29.18 -10.73 7.42
CA GLU A 314 30.37 -9.89 7.33
C GLU A 314 30.39 -8.85 8.45
N LYS A 315 31.23 -7.82 8.30
CA LYS A 315 31.30 -6.73 9.28
C LYS A 315 29.91 -6.12 9.48
N PRO A 316 29.40 -6.03 10.73
CA PRO A 316 28.08 -5.48 10.99
C PRO A 316 27.92 -4.05 10.48
N VAL A 317 26.80 -3.76 9.83
CA VAL A 317 26.48 -2.45 9.25
C VAL A 317 25.47 -1.71 10.13
N GLY A 318 25.68 -0.42 10.37
CA GLY A 318 24.75 0.43 11.12
C GLY A 318 24.60 0.06 12.61
N THR A 319 25.56 -0.68 13.17
CA THR A 319 25.53 -1.20 14.55
C THR A 319 26.94 -1.30 15.17
N THR A 320 27.05 -1.90 16.35
CA THR A 320 28.32 -2.13 17.06
C THR A 320 29.27 -3.04 16.29
N GLU A 321 30.58 -2.85 16.43
CA GLU A 321 31.62 -3.65 15.74
C GLU A 321 31.47 -5.17 15.96
N ALA A 322 31.22 -5.58 17.20
CA ALA A 322 30.81 -6.94 17.52
C ALA A 322 29.29 -7.02 17.62
N PHE A 323 28.65 -7.83 16.78
CA PHE A 323 27.22 -8.13 16.86
C PHE A 323 27.04 -9.58 17.31
N PRO A 324 26.30 -9.86 18.40
CA PRO A 324 26.16 -11.24 18.90
C PRO A 324 25.13 -12.02 18.08
N ALA A 325 25.18 -13.35 18.21
CA ALA A 325 24.11 -14.21 17.73
C ALA A 325 22.77 -13.82 18.38
N ASP A 326 21.70 -13.90 17.59
CA ASP A 326 20.39 -13.48 18.01
C ASP A 326 19.37 -14.62 17.87
N VAL A 327 18.37 -14.58 18.73
CA VAL A 327 17.34 -15.63 18.82
C VAL A 327 16.48 -15.66 17.57
N ASN A 328 16.30 -14.53 16.88
CA ASN A 328 15.44 -14.46 15.72
C ASN A 328 16.04 -15.17 14.52
N THR A 329 17.28 -14.83 14.16
CA THR A 329 18.02 -15.49 13.08
C THR A 329 18.22 -16.97 13.40
N THR A 330 18.50 -17.29 14.67
CA THR A 330 18.59 -18.68 15.14
C THR A 330 17.26 -19.42 14.95
N SER A 331 16.14 -18.92 15.45
CA SER A 331 14.83 -19.56 15.27
C SER A 331 14.48 -19.77 13.79
N ILE A 332 14.67 -18.74 12.95
CA ILE A 332 14.38 -18.84 11.51
C ILE A 332 15.26 -19.89 10.85
N ALA A 333 16.54 -19.99 11.22
CA ALA A 333 17.44 -21.02 10.71
C ALA A 333 16.86 -22.41 10.97
N TYR A 334 16.53 -22.76 12.22
CA TYR A 334 15.98 -24.08 12.52
C TYR A 334 14.59 -24.32 11.95
N LEU A 335 13.76 -23.27 11.80
CA LEU A 335 12.46 -23.39 11.16
C LEU A 335 12.61 -23.69 9.66
N THR A 336 13.70 -23.24 9.04
CA THR A 336 13.95 -23.32 7.59
C THR A 336 14.81 -24.50 7.17
N ILE A 337 15.96 -24.71 7.81
CA ILE A 337 16.97 -25.65 7.29
C ILE A 337 16.43 -27.09 7.31
N PRO A 338 16.71 -27.87 6.25
CA PRO A 338 16.35 -29.28 6.18
C PRO A 338 16.92 -30.11 7.34
N GLN A 339 16.24 -31.21 7.68
CA GLN A 339 16.58 -32.07 8.81
C GLN A 339 18.01 -32.62 8.71
N GLU A 340 18.46 -32.92 7.49
CA GLU A 340 19.80 -33.40 7.19
C GLU A 340 20.91 -32.43 7.58
N HIS A 341 20.62 -31.11 7.69
CA HIS A 341 21.61 -30.11 8.07
C HIS A 341 21.63 -29.78 9.57
N LEU A 342 20.70 -30.33 10.37
CA LEU A 342 20.65 -30.04 11.81
C LEU A 342 21.91 -30.47 12.58
N HIS A 343 22.69 -31.41 12.05
CA HIS A 343 23.98 -31.81 12.65
C HIS A 343 25.05 -30.69 12.62
N ARG A 344 24.84 -29.64 11.83
CA ARG A 344 25.77 -28.51 11.69
C ARG A 344 25.54 -27.42 12.74
N VAL A 345 24.41 -27.46 13.45
CA VAL A 345 24.00 -26.46 14.43
C VAL A 345 23.94 -27.07 15.83
N ALA A 346 23.65 -26.26 16.85
CA ALA A 346 23.47 -26.74 18.21
C ALA A 346 22.29 -27.73 18.32
N ASP A 347 22.28 -28.53 19.37
CA ASP A 347 21.09 -29.33 19.70
C ASP A 347 19.91 -28.37 19.98
N PRO A 348 18.75 -28.52 19.30
CA PRO A 348 17.59 -27.66 19.53
C PRO A 348 17.20 -27.54 21.01
N LYS A 349 17.37 -28.61 21.80
CA LYS A 349 17.07 -28.59 23.23
C LYS A 349 17.95 -27.60 24.00
N LEU A 350 19.25 -27.55 23.69
CA LEU A 350 20.16 -26.58 24.30
C LEU A 350 19.77 -25.15 23.96
N VAL A 351 19.24 -24.92 22.75
CA VAL A 351 18.75 -23.61 22.32
C VAL A 351 17.48 -23.24 23.09
N LEU A 352 16.51 -24.15 23.24
CA LEU A 352 15.30 -23.94 24.03
C LEU A 352 15.63 -23.59 25.50
N ASP A 353 16.52 -24.37 26.13
CA ASP A 353 16.97 -24.15 27.50
C ASP A 353 17.64 -22.78 27.66
N ALA A 354 18.42 -22.36 26.67
CA ALA A 354 19.07 -21.05 26.66
C ALA A 354 18.08 -19.88 26.51
N MET A 355 17.02 -20.05 25.71
CA MET A 355 15.96 -19.05 25.59
C MET A 355 15.20 -18.88 26.92
N ILE A 356 14.79 -19.99 27.55
CA ILE A 356 14.09 -19.98 28.85
C ILE A 356 14.95 -19.37 29.95
N SER A 357 16.26 -19.64 29.93
CA SER A 357 17.17 -19.13 30.95
C SER A 357 17.48 -17.64 30.80
N ASN A 358 17.23 -17.05 29.63
CA ASN A 358 17.50 -15.64 29.34
C ASN A 358 16.23 -14.81 29.18
N VAL A 359 15.65 -14.45 30.32
CA VAL A 359 14.45 -13.61 30.44
C VAL A 359 14.77 -12.25 31.06
N ASN A 360 13.91 -11.27 30.81
CA ASN A 360 13.95 -9.99 31.52
C ASN A 360 13.24 -10.10 32.90
N VAL A 361 13.14 -8.97 33.60
CA VAL A 361 12.47 -8.89 34.92
C VAL A 361 10.97 -9.24 34.89
N ASP A 362 10.33 -9.17 33.73
CA ASP A 362 8.92 -9.52 33.52
C ASP A 362 8.74 -10.99 33.09
N GLY A 363 9.83 -11.77 33.01
CA GLY A 363 9.81 -13.15 32.52
C GLY A 363 9.75 -13.28 31.00
N ILE A 364 9.91 -12.19 30.24
CA ILE A 364 9.88 -12.20 28.77
C ILE A 364 11.27 -12.57 28.23
N MET A 365 11.33 -13.55 27.33
CA MET A 365 12.56 -14.00 26.69
C MET A 365 13.22 -12.90 25.85
N GLN A 366 14.55 -12.84 25.91
CA GLN A 366 15.33 -11.76 25.32
C GLN A 366 15.81 -12.05 23.90
N VAL A 367 15.95 -11.01 23.07
CA VAL A 367 16.31 -11.09 21.64
C VAL A 367 17.70 -11.68 21.40
N TYR A 368 18.65 -11.42 22.28
CA TYR A 368 20.01 -11.94 22.18
C TYR A 368 20.22 -13.01 23.24
N PHE A 369 21.17 -13.92 23.02
CA PHE A 369 21.56 -14.92 24.03
C PHE A 369 22.50 -14.35 25.10
N THR A 370 22.85 -13.06 25.04
CA THR A 370 23.77 -12.40 25.97
C THR A 370 23.03 -11.48 26.93
N ASN A 371 23.55 -11.36 28.17
CA ASN A 371 22.94 -10.56 29.23
C ASN A 371 23.31 -9.07 29.16
N ASP A 372 24.34 -8.71 28.41
CA ASP A 372 24.85 -7.33 28.27
C ASP A 372 24.07 -6.49 27.24
N ARG A 373 23.14 -7.12 26.50
CA ARG A 373 22.27 -6.45 25.52
C ARG A 373 20.79 -6.75 25.77
N PRO A 374 20.25 -6.35 26.94
CA PRO A 374 18.88 -6.70 27.28
C PRO A 374 17.89 -6.05 26.31
N ARG A 375 17.05 -6.87 25.68
CA ARG A 375 16.08 -6.43 24.67
C ARG A 375 14.95 -7.46 24.50
N ILE A 376 13.73 -6.96 24.41
CA ILE A 376 12.55 -7.74 23.97
C ILE A 376 12.04 -7.21 22.63
N CYS A 377 11.36 -8.05 21.84
CA CYS A 377 10.73 -7.66 20.58
C CYS A 377 9.63 -8.63 20.22
N ALA A 378 8.40 -8.13 19.99
CA ALA A 378 7.25 -8.98 19.71
C ALA A 378 7.43 -9.89 18.49
N ILE A 379 8.07 -9.40 17.43
CA ILE A 379 8.33 -10.18 16.20
C ILE A 379 9.30 -11.32 16.47
N VAL A 380 10.36 -11.06 17.25
CA VAL A 380 11.33 -12.09 17.65
C VAL A 380 10.67 -13.11 18.57
N SER A 381 9.84 -12.65 19.52
CA SER A 381 9.06 -13.51 20.41
C SER A 381 8.11 -14.44 19.65
N VAL A 382 7.54 -14.02 18.52
CA VAL A 382 6.75 -14.93 17.67
C VAL A 382 7.64 -16.06 17.13
N ASN A 383 8.80 -15.75 16.56
CA ASN A 383 9.69 -16.79 16.04
C ASN A 383 10.30 -17.68 17.14
N MET A 384 10.46 -17.18 18.37
CA MET A 384 10.74 -18.02 19.54
C MET A 384 9.62 -19.04 19.76
N LEU A 385 8.36 -18.59 19.87
CA LEU A 385 7.22 -19.47 20.12
C LEU A 385 7.02 -20.50 19.00
N ARG A 386 7.25 -20.12 17.75
CA ARG A 386 7.26 -21.05 16.60
C ARG A 386 8.37 -22.11 16.75
N PHE A 387 9.55 -21.71 17.18
CA PHE A 387 10.65 -22.65 17.47
C PHE A 387 10.30 -23.62 18.62
N PHE A 388 9.66 -23.12 19.69
CA PHE A 388 9.10 -23.96 20.76
C PHE A 388 8.03 -24.92 20.25
N LEU A 389 7.13 -24.47 19.37
CA LEU A 389 6.19 -25.38 18.73
C LEU A 389 6.90 -26.44 17.90
N LYS A 390 7.96 -26.13 17.15
CA LYS A 390 8.65 -27.15 16.34
C LYS A 390 9.44 -28.16 17.19
N TYR A 391 10.11 -27.73 18.25
CA TYR A 391 11.10 -28.54 18.98
C TYR A 391 10.79 -28.83 20.46
N GLY A 392 9.77 -28.20 21.05
CA GLY A 392 9.37 -28.39 22.45
C GLY A 392 8.60 -29.68 22.74
N GLY A 393 8.39 -30.52 21.72
CA GLY A 393 7.67 -31.79 21.82
C GLY A 393 6.18 -31.70 21.49
N ASP A 394 5.54 -32.86 21.37
CA ASP A 394 4.10 -32.99 21.08
C ASP A 394 3.23 -32.69 22.32
N ASP A 395 3.83 -32.73 23.51
CA ASP A 395 3.16 -32.44 24.78
C ASP A 395 3.12 -30.97 25.17
N LEU A 396 3.83 -30.11 24.44
CA LEU A 396 3.81 -28.68 24.67
C LEU A 396 2.41 -28.08 24.47
N ASP A 397 1.91 -27.42 25.51
CA ASP A 397 0.67 -26.65 25.50
C ASP A 397 0.95 -25.24 26.00
N LEU A 398 0.96 -24.28 25.07
CA LEU A 398 1.25 -22.88 25.32
C LEU A 398 0.23 -22.22 26.26
N ASP A 399 -1.00 -22.73 26.32
CA ASP A 399 -2.03 -22.21 27.21
C ASP A 399 -1.74 -22.50 28.69
N THR A 400 -0.91 -23.53 28.97
CA THR A 400 -0.66 -24.01 30.34
C THR A 400 0.82 -23.99 30.74
N ASP A 401 1.75 -23.78 29.80
CA ASP A 401 3.19 -23.74 30.09
C ASP A 401 3.60 -22.44 30.82
N PRO A 402 4.04 -22.53 32.10
CA PRO A 402 4.37 -21.34 32.89
C PRO A 402 5.67 -20.66 32.45
N GLN A 403 6.57 -21.36 31.77
CA GLN A 403 7.85 -20.81 31.31
C GLN A 403 7.65 -19.93 30.07
N LEU A 404 6.64 -20.25 29.24
CA LEU A 404 6.34 -19.53 28.01
C LEU A 404 5.27 -18.44 28.19
N ALA A 405 4.48 -18.50 29.27
CA ALA A 405 3.33 -17.65 29.51
C ALA A 405 3.61 -16.14 29.36
N ALA A 406 4.70 -15.63 29.93
CA ALA A 406 5.03 -14.20 29.86
C ALA A 406 5.34 -13.74 28.42
N THR A 407 6.10 -14.54 27.67
CA THR A 407 6.46 -14.23 26.27
C THR A 407 5.23 -14.35 25.35
N LEU A 408 4.39 -15.37 25.56
CA LEU A 408 3.14 -15.54 24.84
C LEU A 408 2.17 -14.38 25.10
N ASN A 409 1.96 -14.01 26.36
CA ASN A 409 1.12 -12.90 26.75
C ASN A 409 1.61 -11.58 26.16
N PHE A 410 2.92 -11.36 26.07
CA PHE A 410 3.48 -10.19 25.40
C PHE A 410 3.09 -10.14 23.92
N VAL A 411 3.23 -11.24 23.17
CA VAL A 411 2.81 -11.33 21.76
C VAL A 411 1.30 -11.10 21.60
N ILE A 412 0.48 -11.76 22.41
CA ILE A 412 -0.99 -11.61 22.39
C ILE A 412 -1.36 -10.16 22.69
N ASN A 413 -0.79 -9.55 23.73
CA ASN A 413 -1.08 -8.17 24.09
C ASN A 413 -0.65 -7.19 22.99
N CYS A 414 0.44 -7.46 22.27
CA CYS A 414 0.82 -6.65 21.11
C CYS A 414 -0.23 -6.71 19.99
N LEU A 415 -0.82 -7.87 19.72
CA LEU A 415 -1.91 -8.03 18.74
C LEU A 415 -3.22 -7.40 19.21
N VAL A 416 -3.63 -7.68 20.45
CA VAL A 416 -4.89 -7.21 21.02
C VAL A 416 -4.93 -5.69 21.05
N ASN A 417 -3.84 -5.07 21.52
CA ASN A 417 -3.73 -3.63 21.77
C ASN A 417 -3.13 -2.84 20.61
N ASN A 418 -2.94 -3.45 19.43
CA ASN A 418 -2.32 -2.81 18.25
C ASN A 418 -0.94 -2.18 18.55
N ALA A 419 -0.17 -2.77 19.47
CA ALA A 419 1.03 -2.14 20.03
C ALA A 419 2.18 -1.95 19.03
N VAL A 420 2.12 -2.64 17.88
CA VAL A 420 3.14 -2.61 16.82
C VAL A 420 2.62 -2.05 15.49
N ILE A 421 1.55 -1.26 15.52
CA ILE A 421 0.93 -0.68 14.31
C ILE A 421 1.91 0.16 13.46
N ASN A 422 2.89 0.79 14.10
CA ASN A 422 3.94 1.57 13.45
C ASN A 422 5.28 0.81 13.33
N GLY A 423 5.21 -0.52 13.37
CA GLY A 423 6.39 -1.38 13.48
C GLY A 423 6.98 -1.40 14.88
N THR A 424 8.26 -1.72 14.98
CA THR A 424 9.02 -1.75 16.25
C THR A 424 10.27 -0.89 16.14
N ARG A 425 11.13 -0.90 17.17
CA ARG A 425 12.44 -0.24 17.07
C ARG A 425 13.31 -0.75 15.91
N HIS A 426 13.16 -2.01 15.50
CA HIS A 426 14.00 -2.65 14.47
C HIS A 426 13.23 -3.15 13.26
N TYR A 427 11.91 -3.05 13.27
CA TYR A 427 11.06 -3.44 12.15
C TYR A 427 10.26 -2.24 11.68
N THR A 428 10.24 -2.03 10.37
CA THR A 428 9.71 -0.79 9.79
C THR A 428 8.19 -0.77 9.69
N THR A 429 7.54 -1.93 9.62
CA THR A 429 6.10 -2.01 9.36
C THR A 429 5.41 -3.10 10.20
N ILE A 430 4.09 -3.04 10.29
CA ILE A 430 3.27 -4.04 11.00
C ILE A 430 3.21 -5.37 10.23
N GLU A 431 3.38 -5.35 8.91
CA GLU A 431 3.29 -6.51 8.04
C GLU A 431 4.31 -7.60 8.41
N SER A 432 5.49 -7.23 8.90
CA SER A 432 6.44 -8.22 9.44
C SER A 432 5.86 -8.98 10.63
N PHE A 433 5.17 -8.29 11.54
CA PHE A 433 4.52 -8.94 12.69
C PHE A 433 3.34 -9.81 12.25
N LEU A 434 2.49 -9.29 11.36
CA LEU A 434 1.34 -10.05 10.86
C LEU A 434 1.78 -11.29 10.07
N TYR A 435 2.84 -11.19 9.27
CA TYR A 435 3.40 -12.33 8.54
C TYR A 435 3.85 -13.44 9.49
N PHE A 436 4.73 -13.14 10.45
CA PHE A 436 5.22 -14.18 11.37
C PHE A 436 4.12 -14.74 12.27
N VAL A 437 3.18 -13.90 12.70
CA VAL A 437 2.10 -14.38 13.57
C VAL A 437 1.04 -15.18 12.80
N SER A 438 0.84 -14.91 11.50
CA SER A 438 0.06 -15.78 10.61
C SER A 438 0.72 -17.14 10.44
N LEU A 439 2.05 -17.21 10.26
CA LEU A 439 2.77 -18.48 10.24
C LEU A 439 2.63 -19.24 11.56
N PHE A 440 2.76 -18.54 12.69
CA PHE A 440 2.56 -19.13 14.02
C PHE A 440 1.14 -19.69 14.21
N PHE A 441 0.13 -18.93 13.77
CA PHE A 441 -1.26 -19.40 13.80
C PHE A 441 -1.48 -20.62 12.91
N ASP A 442 -0.87 -20.67 11.73
CA ASP A 442 -0.97 -21.81 10.83
C ASP A 442 -0.35 -23.08 11.43
N GLU A 443 0.82 -22.97 12.06
CA GLU A 443 1.46 -24.07 12.79
C GLU A 443 0.57 -24.59 13.95
N LEU A 444 -0.10 -23.69 14.68
CA LEU A 444 -1.07 -24.06 15.70
C LEU A 444 -2.30 -24.76 15.11
N ARG A 445 -2.77 -24.31 13.94
CA ARG A 445 -3.89 -24.90 13.21
C ARG A 445 -3.56 -26.32 12.75
N THR A 446 -2.37 -26.55 12.18
CA THR A 446 -1.91 -27.89 11.80
C THR A 446 -1.79 -28.82 13.01
N ARG A 447 -1.27 -28.35 14.15
CA ARG A 447 -1.21 -29.15 15.38
C ARG A 447 -2.62 -29.50 15.92
N ALA A 448 -3.58 -28.59 15.76
CA ALA A 448 -4.97 -28.79 16.19
C ALA A 448 -5.65 -29.98 15.51
N GLU A 449 -5.24 -30.33 14.28
CA GLU A 449 -5.76 -31.51 13.57
C GLU A 449 -5.49 -32.82 14.32
N ARG A 450 -4.39 -32.87 15.09
CA ARG A 450 -4.02 -34.03 15.92
C ARG A 450 -4.57 -33.92 17.33
N ASN A 451 -4.57 -32.73 17.91
CA ASN A 451 -5.07 -32.48 19.26
C ASN A 451 -5.80 -31.13 19.35
N PRO A 452 -7.14 -31.11 19.18
CA PRO A 452 -7.91 -29.87 19.09
C PRO A 452 -7.93 -29.02 20.36
N THR A 453 -7.75 -29.64 21.54
CA THR A 453 -7.86 -28.96 22.84
C THR A 453 -6.58 -28.24 23.27
N LYS A 454 -5.41 -28.75 22.88
CA LYS A 454 -4.12 -28.06 23.15
C LYS A 454 -4.05 -26.73 22.38
N ASN A 455 -3.54 -25.70 23.04
CA ASN A 455 -3.40 -24.34 22.51
C ASN A 455 -4.72 -23.71 22.00
N ALA A 456 -5.88 -24.23 22.41
CA ALA A 456 -7.17 -23.80 21.87
C ALA A 456 -7.48 -22.33 22.18
N ASN A 457 -7.14 -21.85 23.39
CA ASN A 457 -7.39 -20.46 23.78
C ASN A 457 -6.48 -19.53 22.99
N THR A 458 -5.18 -19.83 22.95
CA THR A 458 -4.20 -19.10 22.14
C THR A 458 -4.64 -19.04 20.67
N ARG A 459 -5.01 -20.18 20.08
CA ARG A 459 -5.47 -20.24 18.68
C ARG A 459 -6.70 -19.37 18.44
N GLN A 460 -7.71 -19.44 19.30
CA GLN A 460 -8.92 -18.63 19.17
C GLN A 460 -8.64 -17.13 19.29
N THR A 461 -7.80 -16.71 20.25
CA THR A 461 -7.42 -15.32 20.41
C THR A 461 -6.65 -14.80 19.19
N LEU A 462 -5.66 -15.56 18.71
CA LEU A 462 -4.89 -15.19 17.53
C LEU A 462 -5.79 -15.06 16.30
N GLN A 463 -6.67 -16.04 16.04
CA GLN A 463 -7.57 -16.03 14.88
C GLN A 463 -8.34 -14.72 14.77
N ARG A 464 -9.01 -14.30 15.84
CA ARG A 464 -9.83 -13.09 15.88
C ARG A 464 -9.00 -11.82 15.60
N HIS A 465 -7.85 -11.70 16.23
CA HIS A 465 -7.06 -10.46 16.18
C HIS A 465 -6.22 -10.34 14.91
N ILE A 466 -5.71 -11.46 14.37
CA ILE A 466 -5.01 -11.50 13.09
C ILE A 466 -5.98 -11.13 11.96
N TYR A 467 -7.16 -11.76 11.90
CA TYR A 467 -8.19 -11.43 10.90
C TYR A 467 -8.50 -9.94 10.88
N ARG A 468 -8.77 -9.35 12.06
CA ARG A 468 -9.07 -7.92 12.20
C ARG A 468 -7.96 -7.06 11.60
N LEU A 469 -6.69 -7.34 11.95
CA LEU A 469 -5.56 -6.52 11.53
C LEU A 469 -5.21 -6.71 10.05
N LEU A 470 -5.32 -7.93 9.52
CA LEU A 470 -5.11 -8.19 8.09
C LEU A 470 -6.15 -7.47 7.25
N VAL A 471 -7.44 -7.60 7.57
CA VAL A 471 -8.52 -6.89 6.84
C VAL A 471 -8.34 -5.37 6.95
N GLN A 472 -7.98 -4.85 8.12
CA GLN A 472 -7.68 -3.42 8.28
C GLN A 472 -6.43 -2.96 7.53
N SER A 473 -5.55 -3.88 7.10
CA SER A 473 -4.34 -3.54 6.34
C SER A 473 -4.57 -3.46 4.84
N LEU A 474 -5.61 -4.12 4.31
CA LEU A 474 -5.94 -4.10 2.88
C LEU A 474 -6.18 -2.67 2.37
N GLY A 475 -5.71 -2.38 1.16
CA GLY A 475 -5.78 -1.09 0.50
C GLY A 475 -4.83 -0.02 1.06
N LYS A 476 -4.09 -0.30 2.14
CA LYS A 476 -3.16 0.68 2.72
C LYS A 476 -1.84 0.72 1.94
N PRO A 477 -1.24 1.90 1.73
CA PRO A 477 0.09 2.01 1.15
C PRO A 477 1.11 1.16 1.92
N ALA A 478 1.94 0.44 1.19
CA ALA A 478 3.03 -0.35 1.73
C ALA A 478 4.24 -0.26 0.80
N ASN A 479 5.44 -0.42 1.37
CA ASN A 479 6.62 -0.66 0.54
C ASN A 479 6.52 -2.07 -0.10
N PRO A 480 7.30 -2.37 -1.14
CA PRO A 480 7.19 -3.62 -1.89
C PRO A 480 7.21 -4.90 -1.03
N LEU A 481 8.11 -5.00 -0.07
CA LEU A 481 8.22 -6.18 0.81
C LEU A 481 7.09 -6.25 1.82
N ALA A 482 6.66 -5.10 2.36
CA ALA A 482 5.50 -5.05 3.25
C ALA A 482 4.22 -5.49 2.51
N LEU A 483 4.02 -5.06 1.26
CA LEU A 483 2.90 -5.53 0.44
C LEU A 483 2.97 -7.04 0.18
N ALA A 484 4.14 -7.55 -0.20
CA ALA A 484 4.36 -8.99 -0.39
C ALA A 484 4.11 -9.80 0.90
N MET A 485 4.57 -9.30 2.05
CA MET A 485 4.30 -9.88 3.37
C MET A 485 2.81 -9.85 3.71
N ARG A 486 2.09 -8.77 3.39
CA ARG A 486 0.65 -8.65 3.64
C ARG A 486 -0.13 -9.70 2.86
N VAL A 487 0.06 -9.78 1.54
CA VAL A 487 -0.67 -10.75 0.71
C VAL A 487 -0.33 -12.18 1.11
N ARG A 488 0.94 -12.44 1.47
CA ARG A 488 1.33 -13.76 1.97
C ARG A 488 0.72 -14.07 3.33
N ALA A 489 0.69 -13.11 4.25
CA ALA A 489 0.06 -13.27 5.57
C ALA A 489 -1.45 -13.53 5.44
N CYS A 490 -2.12 -12.84 4.52
CA CYS A 490 -3.52 -13.08 4.16
C CYS A 490 -3.74 -14.48 3.59
N GLN A 491 -2.89 -14.94 2.67
CA GLN A 491 -2.97 -16.28 2.09
C GLN A 491 -2.78 -17.38 3.14
N VAL A 492 -1.72 -17.28 3.96
CA VAL A 492 -1.43 -18.23 5.04
C VAL A 492 -2.57 -18.27 6.06
N PHE A 493 -3.18 -17.13 6.37
CA PHE A 493 -4.30 -17.06 7.29
C PHE A 493 -5.61 -17.60 6.71
N GLY A 494 -5.77 -17.59 5.38
CA GLY A 494 -6.99 -17.97 4.69
C GLY A 494 -7.99 -16.82 4.49
N ILE A 495 -7.52 -15.59 4.25
CA ILE A 495 -8.37 -14.50 3.76
C ILE A 495 -8.83 -14.83 2.33
N ASP A 496 -10.12 -14.64 2.06
CA ASP A 496 -10.71 -14.95 0.75
C ASP A 496 -9.99 -14.19 -0.38
N ARG A 497 -9.72 -14.90 -1.48
CA ARG A 497 -8.95 -14.40 -2.62
C ARG A 497 -9.62 -13.21 -3.31
N ASP A 498 -10.94 -13.08 -3.22
CA ASP A 498 -11.69 -11.95 -3.77
C ASP A 498 -11.30 -10.63 -3.09
N PHE A 499 -11.02 -10.66 -1.77
CA PHE A 499 -10.50 -9.49 -1.05
C PHE A 499 -9.04 -9.17 -1.43
N LEU A 500 -8.30 -10.13 -1.97
CA LEU A 500 -6.89 -9.97 -2.29
C LEU A 500 -6.65 -9.52 -3.72
N LYS A 501 -7.62 -9.66 -4.63
CA LYS A 501 -7.45 -9.35 -6.06
C LYS A 501 -6.78 -8.00 -6.30
N TRP A 502 -7.23 -6.95 -5.61
CA TRP A 502 -6.63 -5.62 -5.72
C TRP A 502 -5.18 -5.57 -5.22
N GLU A 503 -4.89 -6.20 -4.08
CA GLU A 503 -3.52 -6.25 -3.54
C GLU A 503 -2.57 -7.03 -4.45
N VAL A 504 -3.06 -8.10 -5.09
CA VAL A 504 -2.27 -8.87 -6.07
C VAL A 504 -1.95 -8.02 -7.29
N ASP A 505 -2.94 -7.30 -7.82
CA ASP A 505 -2.74 -6.37 -8.94
C ASP A 505 -1.68 -5.31 -8.59
N GLU A 506 -1.77 -4.68 -7.39
CA GLU A 506 -0.76 -3.72 -6.94
C GLU A 506 0.63 -4.35 -6.76
N LEU A 507 0.71 -5.57 -6.25
CA LEU A 507 1.98 -6.27 -6.11
C LEU A 507 2.60 -6.53 -7.48
N LEU A 508 1.81 -7.00 -8.46
CA LEU A 508 2.28 -7.27 -9.82
C LEU A 508 2.74 -5.99 -10.53
N VAL A 509 2.07 -4.86 -10.33
CA VAL A 509 2.47 -3.55 -10.87
C VAL A 509 3.91 -3.17 -10.47
N LEU A 510 4.37 -3.62 -9.30
CA LEU A 510 5.71 -3.31 -8.79
C LEU A 510 6.82 -4.14 -9.44
N GLN A 511 6.51 -5.23 -10.17
CA GLN A 511 7.54 -6.05 -10.82
C GLN A 511 8.29 -5.23 -11.89
N GLU A 512 9.61 -5.24 -11.83
CA GLU A 512 10.50 -4.56 -12.76
C GLU A 512 10.78 -5.42 -14.01
N GLU A 513 11.42 -4.84 -15.03
CA GLU A 513 11.64 -5.54 -16.31
C GLU A 513 12.58 -6.74 -16.18
N ASP A 514 13.47 -6.72 -15.18
CA ASP A 514 14.39 -7.82 -14.87
C ASP A 514 13.70 -9.01 -14.16
N GLY A 515 12.39 -8.89 -13.90
CA GLY A 515 11.58 -9.88 -13.20
C GLY A 515 11.61 -9.77 -11.68
N GLY A 516 12.49 -8.95 -11.12
CA GLY A 516 12.60 -8.70 -9.69
C GLY A 516 11.59 -7.66 -9.19
N TRP A 517 11.47 -7.58 -7.87
CA TRP A 517 10.77 -6.48 -7.20
C TRP A 517 11.78 -5.50 -6.60
N PRO A 518 11.42 -4.20 -6.53
CA PRO A 518 12.24 -3.21 -5.85
C PRO A 518 12.50 -3.62 -4.40
N ALA A 519 13.63 -3.17 -3.84
CA ALA A 519 13.99 -3.49 -2.47
C ALA A 519 12.95 -2.91 -1.50
N GLY A 520 12.13 -3.77 -0.89
CA GLY A 520 11.28 -3.39 0.22
C GLY A 520 12.05 -3.45 1.54
N HIS A 521 11.76 -2.49 2.42
CA HIS A 521 12.39 -2.43 3.73
C HIS A 521 11.58 -3.20 4.78
N PHE A 522 12.27 -3.99 5.59
CA PHE A 522 11.68 -4.76 6.69
C PHE A 522 12.31 -4.41 8.04
N CYS A 523 13.61 -4.13 8.06
CA CYS A 523 14.36 -3.78 9.25
C CYS A 523 14.80 -2.32 9.27
N LYS A 524 15.13 -1.81 10.45
CA LYS A 524 15.79 -0.51 10.61
C LYS A 524 16.79 -0.50 11.75
N ALA A 525 17.85 0.28 11.60
CA ALA A 525 18.83 0.51 12.66
C ALA A 525 18.19 1.31 13.80
N GLY A 526 18.16 0.73 15.01
CA GLY A 526 17.45 1.33 16.14
C GLY A 526 18.05 2.62 16.71
N ARG A 527 19.14 3.15 16.15
CA ARG A 527 19.78 4.42 16.52
C ARG A 527 19.57 5.50 15.45
N THR A 528 19.81 5.19 14.18
CA THR A 528 19.71 6.16 13.07
C THR A 528 18.34 6.14 12.40
N GLY A 529 17.57 5.05 12.54
CA GLY A 529 16.31 4.86 11.83
C GLY A 529 16.49 4.44 10.37
N ALA A 530 17.73 4.36 9.87
CA ALA A 530 18.04 3.91 8.52
C ALA A 530 17.51 2.50 8.28
N VAL A 531 16.93 2.30 7.10
CA VAL A 531 16.19 1.08 6.77
C VAL A 531 17.08 0.07 6.05
N ILE A 532 16.77 -1.20 6.26
CA ILE A 532 17.40 -2.34 5.61
C ILE A 532 16.33 -3.00 4.73
N GLY A 533 16.64 -3.18 3.46
CA GLY A 533 15.78 -3.85 2.48
C GLY A 533 16.52 -4.83 1.60
N SER A 534 15.81 -5.72 0.92
CA SER A 534 16.40 -6.71 0.00
C SER A 534 15.48 -6.95 -1.20
N ARG A 535 16.03 -6.80 -2.41
CA ARG A 535 15.33 -7.18 -3.65
C ARG A 535 15.08 -8.69 -3.69
N GLY A 536 16.08 -9.48 -3.28
CA GLY A 536 15.99 -10.94 -3.25
C GLY A 536 14.87 -11.42 -2.36
N LEU A 537 14.79 -10.93 -1.13
CA LEU A 537 13.73 -11.29 -0.20
C LEU A 537 12.34 -10.82 -0.68
N THR A 538 12.25 -9.61 -1.23
CA THR A 538 11.00 -9.09 -1.79
C THR A 538 10.50 -9.97 -2.93
N THR A 539 11.39 -10.34 -3.84
CA THR A 539 11.08 -11.18 -5.01
C THR A 539 10.72 -12.59 -4.58
N ALA A 540 11.45 -13.21 -3.64
CA ALA A 540 11.14 -14.53 -3.10
C ALA A 540 9.76 -14.59 -2.43
N MET A 541 9.40 -13.54 -1.68
CA MET A 541 8.08 -13.42 -1.05
C MET A 541 6.95 -13.32 -2.08
N ALA A 542 7.13 -12.45 -3.09
CA ALA A 542 6.17 -12.29 -4.18
C ALA A 542 6.03 -13.58 -4.99
N TRP A 543 7.14 -14.22 -5.37
CA TRP A 543 7.17 -15.49 -6.09
C TRP A 543 6.43 -16.59 -5.34
N ARG A 544 6.70 -16.77 -4.04
CA ARG A 544 6.02 -17.81 -3.25
C ARG A 544 4.52 -17.56 -3.16
N PHE A 545 4.12 -16.32 -2.89
CA PHE A 545 2.71 -15.96 -2.87
C PHE A 545 2.03 -16.29 -4.21
N LEU A 546 2.57 -15.81 -5.33
CA LEU A 546 2.01 -15.99 -6.66
C LEU A 546 1.92 -17.46 -7.06
N LYS A 547 2.98 -18.25 -6.79
CA LYS A 547 3.01 -19.69 -7.08
C LYS A 547 1.92 -20.47 -6.35
N ASP A 548 1.71 -20.18 -5.07
CA ASP A 548 0.65 -20.81 -4.29
C ASP A 548 -0.73 -20.27 -4.71
N TYR A 549 -0.82 -18.98 -5.06
CA TYR A 549 -2.06 -18.33 -5.49
C TYR A 549 -2.61 -18.89 -6.81
N GLU A 550 -1.76 -19.18 -7.78
CA GLU A 550 -2.15 -19.86 -9.04
C GLU A 550 -2.51 -21.33 -8.82
N ARG A 551 -1.74 -22.04 -7.97
CA ARG A 551 -2.00 -23.46 -7.68
C ARG A 551 -3.37 -23.66 -7.04
N GLU A 552 -3.75 -22.80 -6.10
CA GLU A 552 -5.08 -22.81 -5.49
C GLU A 552 -6.18 -22.57 -6.53
N ALA A 553 -6.00 -21.59 -7.42
CA ALA A 553 -6.93 -21.34 -8.52
C ALA A 553 -7.12 -22.57 -9.41
N PHE A 554 -6.04 -23.29 -9.71
CA PHE A 554 -6.08 -24.53 -10.49
C PHE A 554 -6.83 -25.64 -9.75
N MET A 555 -6.57 -25.88 -8.46
CA MET A 555 -7.26 -26.95 -7.72
C MET A 555 -8.79 -26.76 -7.67
N PHE A 556 -9.26 -25.52 -7.51
CA PHE A 556 -10.69 -25.20 -7.55
C PHE A 556 -11.31 -25.37 -8.94
N SER A 557 -10.53 -25.23 -10.02
CA SER A 557 -10.99 -25.50 -11.38
C SER A 557 -11.22 -26.99 -11.67
N PHE A 558 -10.61 -27.90 -10.89
CA PHE A 558 -10.76 -29.36 -11.06
C PHE A 558 -11.59 -30.03 -9.96
N SER A 559 -11.80 -29.37 -8.82
CA SER A 559 -12.68 -29.84 -7.75
C SER A 559 -14.10 -29.28 -7.88
N PHE A 560 -14.89 -29.86 -8.79
CA PHE A 560 -16.33 -29.99 -8.55
C PHE A 560 -16.62 -31.38 -7.97
N PRO A 561 -16.80 -31.47 -6.65
CA PRO A 561 -17.79 -32.37 -6.08
C PRO A 561 -18.95 -31.55 -5.53
N VAL A 562 -20.16 -31.92 -5.95
CA VAL A 562 -21.40 -31.66 -5.23
C VAL A 562 -21.18 -32.00 -3.75
N HIS A 563 -21.20 -31.00 -2.86
CA HIS A 563 -21.64 -31.08 -1.46
C HIS A 563 -21.25 -29.79 -0.71
N ILE A 564 -22.05 -28.72 -0.88
CA ILE A 564 -22.18 -27.66 0.12
C ILE A 564 -23.68 -27.45 0.34
N LEU A 565 -24.23 -28.25 1.25
CA LEU A 565 -25.48 -27.99 1.97
C LEU A 565 -25.34 -28.74 3.29
N ASP A 566 -24.54 -28.21 4.20
CA ASP A 566 -24.52 -28.58 5.62
C ASP A 566 -23.81 -27.48 6.42
N CYS A 567 -24.41 -26.29 6.45
CA CYS A 567 -24.17 -25.30 7.53
C CYS A 567 -25.20 -24.15 7.50
N VAL A 568 -26.48 -24.47 7.26
CA VAL A 568 -27.62 -23.59 7.61
C VAL A 568 -28.76 -24.49 8.09
N GLY A 569 -28.59 -25.06 9.28
CA GLY A 569 -29.52 -26.08 9.79
C GLY A 569 -29.45 -26.26 11.30
N SER A 570 -29.27 -25.18 12.07
CA SER A 570 -29.29 -25.27 13.54
C SER A 570 -29.95 -24.06 14.23
N THR A 571 -31.02 -23.51 13.64
CA THR A 571 -31.81 -22.46 14.33
C THR A 571 -33.33 -22.60 14.17
N ILE A 572 -33.84 -23.71 13.63
CA ILE A 572 -35.29 -24.01 13.64
C ILE A 572 -35.50 -25.49 13.96
N ALA A 573 -35.12 -25.90 15.17
CA ALA A 573 -35.50 -27.18 15.76
C ALA A 573 -35.73 -27.00 17.27
N SER A 574 -36.53 -25.99 17.59
CA SER A 574 -37.16 -25.81 18.90
C SER A 574 -38.47 -25.11 18.60
N LEU A 575 -39.48 -25.90 18.23
CA LEU A 575 -40.90 -25.68 18.51
C LEU A 575 -41.70 -26.71 17.69
N THR A 576 -42.54 -27.43 18.44
CA THR A 576 -43.70 -28.21 17.99
C THR A 576 -43.46 -29.47 17.16
N ASN A 577 -43.19 -30.56 17.88
CA ASN A 577 -43.62 -31.90 17.47
C ASN A 577 -44.89 -32.24 18.27
N ARG A 578 -46.08 -32.06 17.68
CA ARG A 578 -47.32 -32.76 18.07
C ARG A 578 -48.21 -32.97 16.86
N GLN A 579 -48.28 -34.24 16.48
CA GLN A 579 -49.47 -34.97 16.04
C GLN A 579 -50.14 -34.64 14.69
N LEU A 580 -49.95 -35.62 13.79
CA LEU A 580 -50.99 -36.47 13.16
C LEU A 580 -51.80 -35.99 11.95
N PHE A 581 -51.98 -37.00 11.06
CA PHE A 581 -52.86 -37.14 9.88
C PHE A 581 -52.34 -36.55 8.55
N ALA A 582 -51.90 -37.40 7.61
CA ALA A 582 -52.69 -38.12 6.58
C ALA A 582 -53.18 -37.14 5.49
N SER A 583 -53.07 -37.36 4.18
CA SER A 583 -52.75 -38.51 3.33
C SER A 583 -52.72 -37.99 1.88
N THR A 584 -52.09 -38.75 0.97
CA THR A 584 -52.43 -38.92 -0.48
C THR A 584 -52.26 -37.71 -1.41
N SER A 585 -51.28 -37.77 -2.33
CA SER A 585 -51.43 -38.13 -3.77
C SER A 585 -51.81 -36.89 -4.62
N ALA A 586 -51.37 -36.62 -5.85
CA ALA A 586 -50.63 -37.31 -6.90
C ALA A 586 -50.25 -36.26 -7.97
N THR A 587 -49.31 -36.61 -8.87
CA THR A 587 -49.24 -36.33 -10.34
C THR A 587 -49.78 -34.99 -10.88
N GLY A 588 -49.12 -34.21 -11.76
CA GLY A 588 -48.30 -34.50 -12.94
C GLY A 588 -48.21 -33.17 -13.76
N ILE A 589 -47.05 -32.83 -14.32
CA ILE A 589 -46.69 -32.88 -15.77
C ILE A 589 -47.41 -31.86 -16.69
N MET A 590 -46.58 -30.99 -17.31
CA MET A 590 -46.71 -30.24 -18.60
C MET A 590 -47.78 -29.14 -18.72
N SER A 591 -47.65 -28.07 -19.52
CA SER A 591 -46.60 -27.46 -20.37
C SER A 591 -47.09 -26.05 -20.78
N ARG A 592 -46.16 -25.24 -21.33
CA ARG A 592 -46.32 -23.99 -22.11
C ARG A 592 -47.66 -23.80 -22.87
N THR A 593 -48.16 -22.55 -22.94
CA THR A 593 -48.05 -21.62 -24.11
C THR A 593 -48.78 -20.28 -23.91
N HIS A 594 -48.20 -19.23 -24.50
CA HIS A 594 -48.61 -17.86 -24.96
C HIS A 594 -50.03 -17.27 -24.80
N TRP A 595 -50.05 -15.91 -24.84
CA TRP A 595 -50.93 -14.90 -25.50
C TRP A 595 -50.99 -13.65 -24.58
N ASP A 596 -50.35 -12.52 -24.88
CA ASP A 596 -50.71 -11.37 -25.75
C ASP A 596 -51.96 -10.55 -25.34
N ASP A 597 -51.85 -9.23 -25.60
CA ASP A 597 -52.79 -8.09 -25.43
C ASP A 597 -52.91 -7.48 -24.01
N GLY A 598 -52.91 -6.16 -23.77
CA GLY A 598 -53.03 -4.98 -24.62
C GLY A 598 -53.92 -3.93 -23.92
N LEU A 599 -53.38 -2.71 -23.68
CA LEU A 599 -54.04 -1.40 -23.48
C LEU A 599 -55.10 -1.19 -22.36
N HIS A 600 -54.90 -0.16 -21.53
CA HIS A 600 -55.72 1.07 -21.53
C HIS A 600 -55.19 2.13 -20.54
N ALA A 601 -55.09 3.37 -21.04
CA ALA A 601 -54.84 4.60 -20.28
C ALA A 601 -56.16 5.25 -19.85
N VAL A 602 -56.18 5.95 -18.71
CA VAL A 602 -57.15 7.01 -18.38
C VAL A 602 -56.46 8.11 -17.54
N ASN A 603 -56.64 9.35 -18.00
CA ASN A 603 -56.26 10.63 -17.39
C ASN A 603 -57.10 10.98 -16.14
N GLY A 604 -56.55 11.81 -15.26
CA GLY A 604 -57.31 12.57 -14.26
C GLY A 604 -56.46 13.69 -13.64
N THR A 605 -56.91 14.92 -13.84
CA THR A 605 -56.30 16.21 -13.47
C THR A 605 -56.42 16.55 -11.98
N ASP A 606 -55.53 17.40 -11.46
CA ASP A 606 -55.86 18.70 -10.83
C ASP A 606 -54.64 19.34 -10.14
N ALA A 607 -54.43 20.64 -10.38
CA ALA A 607 -53.49 21.54 -9.67
C ALA A 607 -54.29 22.40 -8.66
N PRO A 608 -53.68 23.12 -7.68
CA PRO A 608 -53.09 24.42 -8.01
C PRO A 608 -51.86 24.88 -7.17
N GLU A 609 -51.33 26.01 -7.66
CA GLU A 609 -50.22 26.92 -7.31
C GLU A 609 -49.84 27.20 -5.84
N ALA A 610 -48.54 27.52 -5.63
CA ALA A 610 -48.07 28.55 -4.70
C ALA A 610 -46.72 29.17 -5.17
N VAL A 611 -46.57 30.48 -4.91
CA VAL A 611 -45.61 31.44 -5.50
C VAL A 611 -44.60 31.95 -4.45
N LEU A 612 -43.28 31.87 -4.77
CA LEU A 612 -42.09 32.69 -4.38
C LEU A 612 -41.68 32.86 -2.87
N PRO A 613 -40.44 33.31 -2.49
CA PRO A 613 -39.33 33.91 -3.27
C PRO A 613 -37.91 33.35 -2.98
N GLY A 614 -36.93 33.79 -3.77
CA GLY A 614 -35.54 33.31 -3.75
C GLY A 614 -34.62 33.86 -2.65
N GLN A 615 -33.44 33.22 -2.55
CA GLN A 615 -32.21 33.80 -2.00
C GLN A 615 -30.99 33.10 -2.61
N GLN A 616 -29.96 33.91 -2.87
CA GLN A 616 -28.70 33.60 -3.55
C GLN A 616 -27.90 32.48 -2.88
N ALA A 617 -27.36 31.55 -3.69
CA ALA A 617 -26.33 30.61 -3.25
C ALA A 617 -24.94 31.28 -3.24
N PRO A 618 -24.15 31.17 -2.16
CA PRO A 618 -22.74 31.51 -2.20
C PRO A 618 -21.92 30.42 -2.90
N LYS A 619 -20.80 30.90 -3.46
CA LYS A 619 -19.85 30.24 -4.35
C LYS A 619 -18.98 29.18 -3.65
N GLU A 620 -18.54 28.23 -4.47
CA GLU A 620 -17.44 27.26 -4.31
C GLU A 620 -17.63 26.04 -3.38
N PRO A 621 -17.57 24.81 -3.92
CA PRO A 621 -17.06 23.66 -3.20
C PRO A 621 -15.56 23.51 -3.46
N VAL A 622 -14.79 23.59 -2.36
CA VAL A 622 -13.38 23.22 -2.28
C VAL A 622 -13.22 21.73 -2.61
N SER A 623 -12.47 21.46 -3.68
CA SER A 623 -12.03 20.13 -4.11
C SER A 623 -11.18 19.46 -3.01
N THR A 624 -11.70 18.38 -2.41
CA THR A 624 -10.89 17.45 -1.61
C THR A 624 -10.27 16.41 -2.55
N ARG A 625 -9.08 16.77 -3.06
CA ARG A 625 -8.23 15.96 -3.93
C ARG A 625 -7.67 14.75 -3.18
N TRP A 626 -8.31 13.59 -3.26
CA TRP A 626 -7.68 12.32 -2.90
C TRP A 626 -6.76 11.89 -4.04
N THR A 627 -5.47 12.24 -3.91
CA THR A 627 -4.41 11.67 -4.75
C THR A 627 -3.53 10.83 -3.83
N ALA A 628 -3.59 9.50 -3.98
CA ALA A 628 -2.58 8.61 -3.41
C ALA A 628 -1.26 8.88 -4.15
N THR A 629 -0.47 9.82 -3.64
CA THR A 629 0.87 10.08 -4.13
C THR A 629 1.79 9.05 -3.48
N TYR A 630 2.19 8.04 -4.26
CA TYR A 630 3.33 7.19 -3.90
C TYR A 630 4.60 8.07 -3.89
N PRO A 631 5.47 7.96 -2.87
CA PRO A 631 6.78 8.60 -2.94
C PRO A 631 7.53 8.02 -4.15
N GLN A 632 8.04 8.90 -5.00
CA GLN A 632 8.87 8.51 -6.14
C GLN A 632 10.12 7.81 -5.63
N TYR A 633 10.26 6.52 -5.94
CA TYR A 633 11.51 5.80 -5.76
C TYR A 633 12.49 6.28 -6.83
N SER A 634 13.60 6.89 -6.39
CA SER A 634 14.73 7.15 -7.28
C SER A 634 15.39 5.81 -7.65
N PRO A 635 15.55 5.47 -8.94
CA PRO A 635 16.32 4.30 -9.32
C PRO A 635 17.78 4.50 -8.86
N LEU A 636 18.30 3.54 -8.11
CA LEU A 636 19.71 3.52 -7.73
C LEU A 636 20.55 3.43 -9.00
N VAL A 637 21.57 4.28 -9.08
CA VAL A 637 22.49 4.44 -10.21
C VAL A 637 23.18 3.10 -10.52
N ARG A 638 23.06 2.65 -11.78
CA ARG A 638 23.80 1.49 -12.30
C ARG A 638 25.31 1.79 -12.33
N PRO A 639 26.20 0.84 -11.95
CA PRO A 639 27.62 0.97 -12.26
C PRO A 639 27.83 0.67 -13.75
N ASN A 640 28.33 1.67 -14.51
CA ASN A 640 28.77 1.45 -15.89
C ASN A 640 30.10 0.66 -15.91
N SER A 641 30.11 -0.46 -16.62
CA SER A 641 31.32 -1.16 -17.07
C SER A 641 32.04 -0.33 -18.16
N PRO A 642 33.37 -0.14 -18.11
CA PRO A 642 34.06 0.66 -19.12
C PRO A 642 34.42 -0.18 -20.35
N GLU A 643 33.85 0.18 -21.50
CA GLU A 643 34.34 -0.23 -22.81
C GLU A 643 35.61 0.55 -23.18
N LYS A 644 36.61 -0.19 -23.69
CA LYS A 644 37.86 0.34 -24.24
C LYS A 644 37.60 0.95 -25.62
N GLN A 645 38.15 2.13 -25.86
CA GLN A 645 38.53 2.57 -27.20
C GLN A 645 39.94 3.14 -27.18
N ASP A 646 40.80 2.52 -27.99
CA ASP A 646 42.15 2.94 -28.33
C ASP A 646 42.14 4.23 -29.15
N GLN A 647 43.11 5.11 -28.92
CA GLN A 647 43.78 5.84 -30.00
C GLN A 647 45.15 6.40 -29.56
N GLU A 648 46.17 5.95 -30.31
CA GLU A 648 47.47 6.53 -30.63
C GLU A 648 47.51 8.08 -30.68
N GLN A 649 48.60 8.85 -30.48
CA GLN A 649 50.02 8.60 -30.72
C GLN A 649 50.89 9.76 -30.14
N SER A 650 52.20 9.49 -30.04
CA SER A 650 53.36 10.40 -29.95
C SER A 650 53.58 11.18 -28.62
N GLY A 651 54.75 11.24 -28.00
CA GLY A 651 56.09 10.73 -28.32
C GLY A 651 57.14 11.80 -27.99
N HIS A 652 57.90 11.66 -26.90
CA HIS A 652 59.34 12.02 -26.80
C HIS A 652 59.97 11.70 -25.43
N PHE A 653 61.27 11.40 -25.51
CA PHE A 653 62.18 10.77 -24.53
C PHE A 653 62.63 11.65 -23.33
N LEU A 654 62.84 10.96 -22.20
CA LEU A 654 63.74 11.07 -21.01
C LEU A 654 64.85 12.18 -20.94
N PRO A 655 65.45 12.54 -19.77
CA PRO A 655 65.61 11.75 -18.52
C PRO A 655 65.48 12.48 -17.16
N GLN A 656 65.59 11.67 -16.10
CA GLN A 656 65.64 11.99 -14.67
C GLN A 656 66.73 13.00 -14.26
N LEU A 657 66.50 13.75 -13.16
CA LEU A 657 67.53 14.13 -12.18
C LEU A 657 66.89 14.49 -10.82
N ASN A 658 67.39 13.82 -9.77
CA ASN A 658 67.12 14.04 -8.34
C ASN A 658 67.60 15.43 -7.87
N ALA A 659 66.81 16.12 -7.02
CA ALA A 659 67.32 16.94 -5.91
C ALA A 659 66.17 17.44 -5.00
N SER A 660 66.48 17.54 -3.71
CA SER A 660 65.61 17.67 -2.54
C SER A 660 65.26 19.11 -2.09
N SER A 661 64.05 19.25 -1.52
CA SER A 661 63.50 20.28 -0.57
C SER A 661 63.08 21.66 -1.14
N PRO A 662 62.07 22.39 -0.56
CA PRO A 662 61.43 22.27 0.76
C PRO A 662 59.87 22.24 0.77
N GLY A 663 59.30 21.91 1.94
CA GLY A 663 57.87 21.63 2.14
C GLY A 663 56.86 22.69 1.68
N LEU A 664 55.91 22.26 0.84
CA LEU A 664 54.70 23.02 0.55
C LEU A 664 53.80 23.08 1.79
N LYS A 665 53.67 24.29 2.37
CA LYS A 665 52.61 24.61 3.33
C LYS A 665 51.24 24.34 2.69
N ARG A 666 50.50 23.35 3.22
CA ARG A 666 49.14 22.99 2.77
C ARG A 666 48.25 24.23 2.72
N LYS A 667 47.80 24.57 1.51
CA LYS A 667 46.75 25.56 1.26
C LYS A 667 45.39 24.88 1.42
N ILE A 668 44.41 25.57 2.00
CA ILE A 668 43.01 25.12 2.05
C ILE A 668 42.27 25.98 1.04
N CYS A 669 41.61 25.36 0.07
CA CYS A 669 40.91 26.05 -1.04
C CYS A 669 41.79 27.09 -1.75
N GLY A 670 43.06 26.75 -2.03
CA GLY A 670 43.98 27.64 -2.76
C GLY A 670 44.56 28.82 -1.96
N LEU A 671 44.13 29.04 -0.71
CA LEU A 671 44.56 30.15 0.15
C LEU A 671 45.54 29.68 1.23
N ARG A 672 46.43 30.58 1.68
CA ARG A 672 47.30 30.30 2.84
C ARG A 672 46.41 30.09 4.08
N ARG A 673 46.72 29.10 4.92
CA ARG A 673 45.91 28.72 6.10
C ARG A 673 45.52 29.91 6.98
N SER A 674 46.45 30.84 7.23
CA SER A 674 46.19 32.06 7.99
C SER A 674 45.15 32.97 7.32
N THR A 675 45.18 33.06 5.99
CA THR A 675 44.22 33.84 5.19
C THR A 675 42.85 33.19 5.18
N PHE A 676 42.77 31.86 5.09
CA PHE A 676 41.49 31.13 5.15
C PHE A 676 40.77 31.37 6.48
N PHE A 677 41.46 31.23 7.61
CA PHE A 677 40.86 31.47 8.92
C PHE A 677 40.51 32.94 9.17
N LEU A 678 41.27 33.88 8.61
CA LEU A 678 40.92 35.31 8.64
C LEU A 678 39.62 35.60 7.87
N ILE A 679 39.42 34.99 6.70
CA ILE A 679 38.20 35.15 5.91
C ILE A 679 36.99 34.53 6.62
N VAL A 680 37.15 33.34 7.22
CA VAL A 680 36.08 32.70 7.99
C VAL A 680 35.71 33.53 9.24
N ALA A 681 36.70 34.08 9.94
CA ALA A 681 36.45 34.97 11.08
C ALA A 681 35.74 36.26 10.65
N LEU A 682 36.13 36.86 9.52
CA LEU A 682 35.47 38.04 8.97
C LEU A 682 34.02 37.74 8.58
N LEU A 683 33.75 36.60 7.94
CA LEU A 683 32.39 36.17 7.60
C LEU A 683 31.54 35.90 8.85
N ALA A 684 32.12 35.29 9.89
CA ALA A 684 31.43 35.11 11.16
C ALA A 684 31.07 36.44 11.82
N VAL A 685 31.97 37.44 11.78
CA VAL A 685 31.68 38.80 12.28
C VAL A 685 30.61 39.49 11.45
N ILE A 686 30.62 39.33 10.12
CA ILE A 686 29.57 39.87 9.24
C ILE A 686 28.21 39.22 9.54
N VAL A 687 28.17 37.90 9.76
CA VAL A 687 26.93 37.19 10.11
C VAL A 687 26.43 37.62 11.49
N VAL A 688 27.31 37.75 12.49
CA VAL A 688 26.94 38.26 13.82
C VAL A 688 26.48 39.71 13.76
N ALA A 689 27.10 40.56 12.93
CA ALA A 689 26.66 41.93 12.71
C ALA A 689 25.34 42.03 11.92
N ALA A 690 25.09 41.13 10.97
CA ALA A 690 23.85 41.06 10.21
C ALA A 690 22.68 40.56 11.07
N VAL A 691 22.92 39.56 11.93
CA VAL A 691 21.93 39.07 12.90
C VAL A 691 21.72 40.08 14.03
N GLY A 692 22.79 40.75 14.49
CA GLY A 692 22.70 41.82 15.50
C GLY A 692 22.01 43.09 14.97
N GLY A 693 22.20 43.45 13.70
CA GLY A 693 21.53 44.57 13.04
C GLY A 693 20.07 44.27 12.66
N GLY A 694 19.79 43.02 12.23
CA GLY A 694 18.44 42.60 11.81
C GLY A 694 17.43 42.51 12.96
N VAL A 695 17.88 42.19 14.17
CA VAL A 695 17.03 42.14 15.37
C VAL A 695 16.80 43.53 15.98
N GLY A 696 17.73 44.49 15.79
CA GLY A 696 17.58 45.87 16.25
C GLY A 696 16.71 46.77 15.36
N GLY A 697 16.75 46.57 14.03
CA GLY A 697 15.95 47.37 13.07
C GLY A 697 14.48 46.97 12.95
N SER A 698 14.16 45.69 13.22
CA SER A 698 12.80 45.15 13.05
C SER A 698 11.83 45.48 14.20
N ILE A 699 12.36 46.00 15.32
CA ILE A 699 11.57 46.37 16.51
C ILE A 699 11.06 47.82 16.43
N ALA A 700 11.60 48.65 15.53
CA ALA A 700 11.22 50.07 15.40
C ALA A 700 10.24 50.39 14.25
N VAL A 701 9.94 49.45 13.34
CA VAL A 701 9.11 49.72 12.13
C VAL A 701 7.74 49.02 12.14
N LYS A 702 7.42 48.15 13.11
CA LYS A 702 6.07 47.53 13.24
C LYS A 702 5.15 48.25 14.24
N LYS A 703 5.15 49.58 14.25
CA LYS A 703 4.16 50.38 15.02
C LYS A 703 3.14 51.14 14.16
N ALA A 704 3.04 50.81 12.88
CA ALA A 704 1.94 51.29 12.04
C ALA A 704 1.46 50.18 11.10
N LYS A 705 0.17 49.88 11.18
CA LYS A 705 -0.64 49.01 10.30
C LYS A 705 -0.46 47.50 10.43
N SER A 706 -1.21 46.92 11.38
CA SER A 706 -2.05 45.74 11.14
C SER A 706 -2.88 45.45 12.40
N SER A 707 -4.20 45.58 12.28
CA SER A 707 -5.16 45.06 13.25
C SER A 707 -4.98 43.53 13.38
N PRO A 708 -5.01 42.94 14.58
CA PRO A 708 -5.06 41.49 14.72
C PRO A 708 -6.42 40.94 14.26
N PRO A 709 -6.48 39.73 13.68
CA PRO A 709 -7.74 39.02 13.49
C PRO A 709 -8.34 38.72 14.87
N SER A 710 -9.64 38.99 15.01
CA SER A 710 -10.42 38.66 16.20
C SER A 710 -10.38 37.15 16.45
N SER A 711 -9.76 36.70 17.53
CA SER A 711 -10.07 35.41 18.13
C SER A 711 -11.46 35.53 18.76
N THR A 712 -12.49 35.04 18.08
CA THR A 712 -13.80 34.83 18.70
C THR A 712 -13.64 33.74 19.75
N ALA A 713 -13.73 34.12 21.03
CA ALA A 713 -13.91 33.15 22.09
C ALA A 713 -15.20 32.36 21.81
N PHE A 714 -15.15 31.03 21.93
CA PHE A 714 -16.35 30.19 21.78
C PHE A 714 -17.32 30.51 22.92
N ASP A 715 -18.39 31.24 22.60
CA ASP A 715 -19.42 31.63 23.58
C ASP A 715 -20.42 30.48 23.78
N CYS A 716 -20.06 29.56 24.66
CA CYS A 716 -20.89 28.40 24.98
C CYS A 716 -22.28 28.81 25.53
N ALA A 717 -22.41 29.99 26.17
CA ALA A 717 -23.68 30.47 26.70
C ALA A 717 -24.65 30.87 25.57
N ALA A 718 -24.15 31.50 24.50
CA ALA A 718 -24.95 31.80 23.32
C ALA A 718 -25.44 30.54 22.60
N VAL A 719 -24.60 29.52 22.48
CA VAL A 719 -24.92 28.25 21.82
C VAL A 719 -25.89 27.40 22.65
N ALA A 720 -25.69 27.33 23.97
CA ALA A 720 -26.61 26.60 24.87
C ALA A 720 -28.01 27.22 24.93
N SER A 721 -28.15 28.52 24.66
CA SER A 721 -29.43 29.23 24.65
C SER A 721 -30.23 29.10 23.35
N SER A 722 -29.59 28.71 22.24
CA SER A 722 -30.21 28.69 20.90
C SER A 722 -30.67 27.31 20.44
N GLY A 723 -30.22 26.23 21.08
CA GLY A 723 -30.56 24.84 20.72
C GLY A 723 -30.05 24.47 19.32
N SER A 724 -29.07 23.57 19.23
CA SER A 724 -28.47 23.22 17.93
C SER A 724 -29.25 22.09 17.28
N SER A 725 -29.82 22.31 16.09
CA SER A 725 -30.48 21.26 15.31
C SER A 725 -29.73 20.94 14.03
N ILE A 726 -29.48 19.66 13.77
CA ILE A 726 -28.90 19.18 12.52
C ILE A 726 -29.96 18.35 11.77
N THR A 727 -30.12 18.61 10.48
CA THR A 727 -31.04 17.87 9.61
C THR A 727 -30.23 17.09 8.57
N LEU A 728 -30.50 15.79 8.44
CA LEU A 728 -29.90 14.91 7.44
C LEU A 728 -31.04 14.14 6.72
N GLY A 729 -31.18 14.37 5.42
CA GLY A 729 -32.31 13.86 4.66
C GLY A 729 -33.64 14.44 5.16
N ASP A 730 -34.60 13.56 5.47
CA ASP A 730 -35.93 13.88 5.99
C ASP A 730 -36.01 13.93 7.53
N LYS A 731 -34.89 13.69 8.24
CA LYS A 731 -34.84 13.64 9.71
C LYS A 731 -34.03 14.78 10.32
N SER A 732 -34.46 15.27 11.48
CA SER A 732 -33.82 16.37 12.23
C SER A 732 -33.61 15.99 13.70
N TRP A 733 -32.43 16.31 14.25
CA TRP A 733 -32.07 16.07 15.65
C TRP A 733 -31.77 17.39 16.34
N LYS A 734 -32.34 17.58 17.53
CA LYS A 734 -32.02 18.71 18.43
C LYS A 734 -31.04 18.24 19.50
N PHE A 735 -29.97 19.00 19.70
CA PHE A 735 -28.92 18.75 20.68
C PHE A 735 -28.98 19.78 21.80
N ASP A 736 -28.82 19.29 23.03
CA ASP A 736 -28.86 20.09 24.26
C ASP A 736 -27.43 20.28 24.77
N VAL A 737 -26.94 21.52 24.77
CA VAL A 737 -25.51 21.82 24.98
C VAL A 737 -25.26 22.23 26.42
N LYS A 738 -24.33 21.55 27.10
CA LYS A 738 -23.94 21.84 28.50
C LYS A 738 -22.50 22.33 28.58
N CYS A 739 -22.29 23.45 29.27
CA CYS A 739 -20.99 24.12 29.38
C CYS A 739 -20.30 23.85 30.73
N ASN A 740 -18.97 24.05 30.78
CA ASN A 740 -18.15 24.09 32.00
C ASN A 740 -18.11 22.81 32.86
N LEU A 741 -18.03 21.65 32.21
CA LEU A 741 -17.83 20.37 32.90
C LEU A 741 -16.35 20.21 33.30
N LYS A 742 -16.08 19.79 34.55
CA LYS A 742 -14.72 19.45 35.02
C LYS A 742 -14.35 18.03 34.60
N PHE A 743 -13.14 17.86 34.06
CA PHE A 743 -12.57 16.56 33.70
C PHE A 743 -11.69 16.01 34.84
N GLU A 744 -11.95 14.78 35.29
CA GLU A 744 -11.14 14.06 36.29
C GLU A 744 -10.65 12.74 35.66
N GLY A 745 -9.47 12.76 35.03
CA GLY A 745 -8.86 11.58 34.38
C GLY A 745 -7.38 11.78 34.01
N ASN A 746 -6.62 10.68 33.90
CA ASN A 746 -5.17 10.65 33.64
C ASN A 746 -4.90 10.02 32.25
N VAL A 747 -4.15 10.67 31.36
CA VAL A 747 -4.20 10.32 29.92
C VAL A 747 -2.86 10.47 29.19
N ASN A 748 -2.76 9.89 28.00
CA ASN A 748 -1.57 9.82 27.15
C ASN A 748 -1.92 10.31 25.72
N LEU A 749 -0.96 10.91 25.01
CA LEU A 749 -1.17 12.17 24.28
C LEU A 749 -1.00 12.13 22.74
N ALA A 750 -0.91 10.95 22.12
CA ALA A 750 -0.21 10.80 20.83
C ALA A 750 -1.08 10.66 19.55
N ALA A 751 -2.39 10.95 19.59
CA ALA A 751 -3.21 10.96 18.37
C ALA A 751 -4.38 11.95 18.51
N SER A 752 -4.40 13.02 17.71
CA SER A 752 -5.49 14.00 17.72
C SER A 752 -5.87 14.44 16.30
N VAL A 753 -7.17 14.41 16.00
CA VAL A 753 -7.81 15.09 14.86
C VAL A 753 -8.64 16.21 15.47
N ALA A 754 -8.48 17.44 15.00
CA ALA A 754 -9.25 18.60 15.48
C ALA A 754 -10.57 18.70 14.71
N TYR A 755 -11.70 18.74 15.43
CA TYR A 755 -13.02 19.01 14.86
C TYR A 755 -13.54 20.37 15.34
N SER A 756 -14.25 21.08 14.47
CA SER A 756 -15.08 22.22 14.86
C SER A 756 -16.30 21.75 15.66
N PHE A 757 -16.95 22.66 16.39
CA PHE A 757 -18.15 22.35 17.17
C PHE A 757 -19.31 21.86 16.27
N GLU A 758 -19.43 22.43 15.07
CA GLU A 758 -20.45 22.06 14.08
C GLU A 758 -20.18 20.67 13.48
N GLU A 759 -18.91 20.34 13.18
CA GLU A 759 -18.51 19.00 12.72
C GLU A 759 -18.80 17.92 13.77
N CYS A 760 -18.65 18.24 15.05
CA CYS A 760 -19.00 17.34 16.15
C CYS A 760 -20.51 17.03 16.16
N LEU A 761 -21.36 18.06 16.01
CA LEU A 761 -22.82 17.88 15.95
C LEU A 761 -23.26 17.11 14.70
N HIS A 762 -22.66 17.39 13.55
CA HIS A 762 -22.91 16.66 12.30
C HIS A 762 -22.53 15.18 12.42
N SER A 763 -21.38 14.87 13.02
CA SER A 763 -20.95 13.49 13.27
C SER A 763 -21.94 12.75 14.18
N CYS A 764 -22.46 13.40 15.22
CA CYS A 764 -23.48 12.82 16.10
C CYS A 764 -24.81 12.56 15.36
N ALA A 765 -25.28 13.52 14.56
CA ALA A 765 -26.50 13.37 13.78
C ALA A 765 -26.40 12.25 12.73
N GLN A 766 -25.25 12.16 12.04
CA GLN A 766 -24.99 11.12 11.04
C GLN A 766 -24.98 9.72 11.67
N THR A 767 -24.41 9.61 12.87
CA THR A 767 -24.42 8.36 13.63
C THR A 767 -25.84 7.97 14.05
N ASN A 768 -26.65 8.91 14.52
CA ASN A 768 -28.06 8.67 14.84
C ASN A 768 -28.88 8.24 13.60
N TRP A 769 -28.62 8.86 12.44
CA TRP A 769 -29.28 8.49 11.18
C TRP A 769 -28.90 7.07 10.73
N LEU A 770 -27.60 6.73 10.75
CA LEU A 770 -27.08 5.41 10.37
C LEU A 770 -27.60 4.28 11.25
N LEU A 771 -27.75 4.51 12.56
CA LEU A 771 -28.18 3.49 13.51
C LEU A 771 -29.70 3.31 13.60
N ARG A 772 -30.51 4.09 12.86
CA ARG A 772 -32.00 4.08 12.89
C ARG A 772 -32.60 4.09 14.31
N ASN A 773 -31.92 4.74 15.25
CA ASN A 773 -32.22 4.61 16.67
C ASN A 773 -33.03 5.82 17.15
N GLU A 774 -34.33 5.64 17.41
CA GLU A 774 -35.25 6.74 17.78
C GLU A 774 -35.35 6.98 19.29
N THR A 775 -34.62 6.21 20.12
CA THR A 775 -34.81 6.20 21.58
C THR A 775 -33.53 6.39 22.41
N GLN A 776 -32.35 6.56 21.80
CA GLN A 776 -31.11 6.88 22.55
C GLN A 776 -30.47 8.20 22.09
N VAL A 777 -30.19 9.07 23.06
CA VAL A 777 -29.55 10.38 22.87
C VAL A 777 -28.03 10.22 22.99
N ILE A 778 -27.30 10.31 21.86
CA ILE A 778 -25.83 10.35 21.84
C ILE A 778 -25.35 11.69 22.42
N LYS A 779 -24.36 11.64 23.33
CA LYS A 779 -23.68 12.81 23.89
C LYS A 779 -22.26 12.90 23.32
N ALA A 780 -21.74 14.11 23.20
CA ALA A 780 -20.36 14.39 22.80
C ALA A 780 -19.83 15.61 23.59
N GLN A 781 -18.51 15.69 23.76
CA GLN A 781 -17.85 16.80 24.46
C GLN A 781 -16.88 17.54 23.52
N HIS A 782 -16.88 18.86 23.60
CA HIS A 782 -15.99 19.76 22.85
C HIS A 782 -15.22 20.65 23.84
N THR A 783 -13.93 20.89 23.61
CA THR A 783 -13.08 21.69 24.51
C THR A 783 -12.40 22.81 23.71
N SER A 784 -12.50 24.05 24.17
CA SER A 784 -11.76 25.19 23.60
C SER A 784 -10.56 25.55 24.50
N VAL A 785 -9.39 25.76 23.89
CA VAL A 785 -8.18 26.19 24.61
C VAL A 785 -8.11 27.71 24.58
N ASN A 786 -8.14 28.36 25.75
CA ASN A 786 -8.08 29.83 25.86
C ASN A 786 -6.68 30.25 26.35
N SER A 787 -5.92 30.95 25.52
CA SER A 787 -4.54 31.35 25.82
C SER A 787 -4.49 32.72 26.53
N GLN A 788 -4.62 32.76 27.86
CA GLN A 788 -4.20 33.92 28.67
C GLN A 788 -3.60 33.46 30.02
N GLY A 789 -2.32 33.80 30.28
CA GLY A 789 -1.49 33.33 31.42
C GLY A 789 -1.76 34.03 32.78
N PRO A 790 -0.91 33.82 33.83
CA PRO A 790 0.41 34.46 33.90
C PRO A 790 1.59 33.72 34.59
N LYS A 791 2.81 33.96 34.06
CA LYS A 791 4.16 34.13 34.68
C LYS A 791 4.57 33.32 35.93
N SER A 792 5.54 32.41 35.78
CA SER A 792 6.96 32.56 36.24
C SER A 792 7.67 31.20 36.43
N TYR A 793 9.01 31.24 36.32
CA TYR A 793 10.04 30.21 36.51
C TYR A 793 10.62 29.51 35.27
N ARG A 794 11.92 29.77 35.09
CA ARG A 794 12.87 29.12 34.18
C ARG A 794 13.20 27.71 34.69
N ALA A 795 13.11 26.70 33.82
CA ALA A 795 14.20 25.81 33.40
C ALA A 795 13.65 24.48 32.84
N HIS A 796 14.06 24.15 31.61
CA HIS A 796 14.04 22.84 30.93
C HIS A 796 12.68 22.12 30.69
N GLU A 797 12.59 21.53 29.49
CA GLU A 797 11.51 20.67 28.94
C GLU A 797 10.22 21.38 28.46
N GLU A 798 10.09 21.55 27.13
CA GLU A 798 8.80 21.76 26.48
C GLU A 798 8.09 20.39 26.31
N ARG A 799 7.15 20.09 27.20
CA ARG A 799 6.05 19.14 27.00
C ARG A 799 4.75 19.95 26.93
N GLU A 800 4.06 19.91 25.79
CA GLU A 800 2.68 20.38 25.70
C GLU A 800 1.69 19.24 26.04
N ASN A 801 0.73 19.56 26.90
CA ASN A 801 -0.28 18.66 27.47
C ASN A 801 -1.61 18.73 26.68
N ILE A 802 -2.12 17.62 26.12
CA ILE A 802 -3.42 17.46 25.42
C ILE A 802 -3.99 16.04 25.64
N ILE A 803 -4.97 15.87 26.50
CA ILE A 803 -5.36 14.55 27.00
C ILE A 803 -6.85 14.23 26.67
N SER A 804 -7.09 13.02 26.14
CA SER A 804 -8.27 12.33 25.56
C SER A 804 -9.37 11.76 26.51
N TYR A 805 -10.33 10.95 25.97
CA TYR A 805 -11.30 10.09 26.71
C TYR A 805 -11.28 8.58 26.29
N GLN A 806 -11.50 7.66 27.26
CA GLN A 806 -11.95 6.26 27.08
C GLN A 806 -12.65 5.75 28.38
N GLY A 807 -13.62 4.80 28.30
CA GLY A 807 -14.53 4.40 29.41
C GLY A 807 -14.50 2.91 29.84
N PHE A 808 -15.33 2.49 30.81
CA PHE A 808 -15.71 1.11 31.23
C PHE A 808 -16.91 1.17 32.21
N GLY A 809 -17.84 0.21 32.45
CA GLY A 809 -18.17 -1.12 31.95
C GLY A 809 -19.25 -1.75 32.88
N ASN A 810 -20.29 -2.41 32.34
CA ASN A 810 -20.93 -3.61 32.90
C ASN A 810 -22.03 -4.18 31.97
N ARG A 811 -21.80 -5.42 31.51
CA ARG A 811 -22.72 -6.45 30.97
C ARG A 811 -24.00 -6.00 30.24
N GLU A 812 -23.96 -5.95 28.91
CA GLU A 812 -24.62 -6.89 27.98
C GLU A 812 -24.29 -6.45 26.52
N ALA A 813 -24.28 -7.41 25.62
CA ALA A 813 -23.57 -7.36 24.34
C ALA A 813 -24.11 -6.34 23.31
N CYS A 814 -23.20 -5.61 22.65
CA CYS A 814 -23.26 -5.31 21.21
C CYS A 814 -21.92 -4.71 20.72
N THR A 815 -21.49 -5.17 19.56
CA THR A 815 -20.20 -4.91 18.90
C THR A 815 -20.17 -3.59 18.13
N GLY A 816 -19.09 -2.82 18.27
CA GLY A 816 -18.72 -1.73 17.35
C GLY A 816 -19.16 -0.34 17.82
N THR A 817 -18.17 0.53 18.04
CA THR A 817 -18.31 1.96 18.34
C THR A 817 -19.19 2.32 19.54
N THR A 818 -18.55 2.46 20.71
CA THR A 818 -19.11 3.23 21.82
C THR A 818 -18.40 4.57 21.92
N CYS A 819 -19.08 5.59 21.37
CA CYS A 819 -19.12 6.94 21.92
C CYS A 819 -19.66 6.91 23.36
N GLY A 820 -19.25 7.88 24.18
CA GLY A 820 -19.86 8.23 25.45
C GLY A 820 -20.19 9.71 25.49
#